data_AF-A0A1G6UZ18-F1
#
_entry.id   AF-A0A1G6UZ18-F1
#
_cell.length_a   1.000
_cell.length_b   1.000
_cell.length_c   1.000
_cell.angle_alpha   90.00
_cell.angle_beta   90.00
_cell.angle_gamma   90.00
#
_symmetry.space_group_name_H-M   'P 1'
#
loop_
_entity.id
_entity.type
_entity.pdbx_description
1 polymer ?
#
loop_
_entity_poly.entity_id
_entity_poly.type
_entity_poly.pdbx_seq_one_letter_code
_entity_poly.pdbx_strand_id
1 'polypeptide(L)'
;MLPSSAAPHMVAIRRHPAHAWRRMPDTNPPMFDARVRAVLGPTNTGKTHLAITRLLAHASGIIGFPLRLLARENYDRMVAAKGERFVALITGEEKIVPPEAKWFACTVEAMPLDRRVEFLAVDEIQLCADPDRGHVFTDRLLNARGMVETMFLGAETIRPLLQRLIPQAEIETRPRLSQLTHAGPQKLTRLPARSAVVAFSAGEVYAIAEAIRRRRGGCAVVMGRLSPRTRNAQVALYQNREVDFLVATDAIGMGLNMDVDHVAFAALQKFDGHKARTLTAQEAAQIAGRAGRGMRDGTFGVTGDCPPLPDEIVHKIETHNFEALQTLAWRNSELDFSNVDALLDSLAMPSPQPGLAKGNDAADHITLSMLAREPEIRGLAATRGRVRLLWEACQIPDFRKLSDDSHAAVCGRVFRHLAEDGVVPDEWVLGQIAQCGSIEGDLDTLMARLASIRVWAYVAARGDWLKDAANVQGEARKAEDAVSDALHERLTARFVDRRAAHLIRRLDDTEEELLSAVTRQGEVVVEGHPVGRIEGFLFHPEAEAETEEQKKLILRAARRALKEEMPRRVAALEVAKDDAFVLTPAHRISWNNGASIADVARLRPGSEPGKPLVEPLPSEFLDGAQRERVRARLAKFIEGLVAKELGILSTIETKAEAEGALRGPAFLLREQLGLALGGTEGNIGPDLRQKLKAIGVRAGRFALFVPEALKPRAMALRAQLWAMSRNIETPGLPAPGLVALQRRDPAAEGESAAAPVWASWPPGFAETIGWIEAGPVLLRLDVAERIAAELGYLTRRAPAPPPPDLASRLGVKADTLGVTLTALGFRLIEPVPLEEGQYGPPTPLRIAQPRPQHHARGDRRPQPHQGQGQGQGQRDRRPPQGARPQPQALPEGMFGPPVPPELLRGPRPQHHAKPNHQGRTQHQGKGPPQHRGPRPEGRQDGRQEGRPEGRQEGRPEARPEGRHDHRPRQDGPPRGPRPHQPPRKPPEPRINPDSPFAILAKLKLR
;
A
#
# COMPACT_ATOMS: atom_id res chain seq x y z
N MET A 1 -63.06 57.09 -32.36
CA MET A 1 -64.18 56.12 -32.42
C MET A 1 -64.05 55.18 -31.23
N LEU A 2 -65.17 54.91 -30.55
CA LEU A 2 -65.39 53.89 -29.51
C LEU A 2 -66.13 52.68 -30.14
N PRO A 3 -66.46 51.56 -29.44
CA PRO A 3 -66.10 51.10 -28.09
C PRO A 3 -65.73 49.58 -27.98
N SER A 4 -65.65 49.08 -26.73
CA SER A 4 -65.86 47.70 -26.24
C SER A 4 -64.58 46.86 -26.01
N SER A 5 -64.01 46.72 -24.81
CA SER A 5 -64.50 46.34 -23.46
C SER A 5 -64.55 44.81 -23.20
N ALA A 6 -63.52 44.28 -22.55
CA ALA A 6 -63.54 43.00 -21.85
C ALA A 6 -62.64 43.10 -20.60
N ALA A 7 -63.19 42.84 -19.42
CA ALA A 7 -62.47 42.87 -18.15
C ALA A 7 -61.82 41.51 -17.84
N PRO A 8 -60.69 41.47 -17.10
CA PRO A 8 -60.13 40.21 -16.63
C PRO A 8 -61.01 39.61 -15.53
N HIS A 9 -61.46 38.37 -15.70
CA HIS A 9 -62.20 37.65 -14.66
C HIS A 9 -61.29 37.31 -13.48
N MET A 10 -61.48 38.04 -12.38
CA MET A 10 -60.87 37.80 -11.09
C MET A 10 -61.37 36.46 -10.51
N VAL A 11 -60.60 35.38 -10.66
CA VAL A 11 -60.90 34.10 -10.02
C VAL A 11 -60.63 34.21 -8.53
N ALA A 12 -61.69 34.49 -7.76
CA ALA A 12 -61.64 34.56 -6.32
C ALA A 12 -61.24 33.20 -5.72
N ILE A 13 -60.03 33.12 -5.17
CA ILE A 13 -59.62 31.98 -4.34
C ILE A 13 -60.48 32.00 -3.08
N ARG A 14 -61.52 31.15 -3.07
CA ARG A 14 -62.41 31.00 -1.91
C ARG A 14 -61.59 30.52 -0.72
N ARG A 15 -61.45 31.37 0.29
CA ARG A 15 -61.07 30.96 1.65
C ARG A 15 -62.07 29.90 2.12
N HIS A 16 -61.62 28.66 2.30
CA HIS A 16 -62.41 27.64 2.98
C HIS A 16 -62.23 27.81 4.50
N PRO A 17 -63.30 28.09 5.26
CA PRO A 17 -63.22 28.16 6.72
C PRO A 17 -63.21 26.73 7.30
N ALA A 18 -62.11 26.35 7.94
CA ALA A 18 -62.02 25.09 8.68
C ALA A 18 -62.77 25.20 10.02
N HIS A 19 -64.08 24.96 9.97
CA HIS A 19 -64.96 24.94 11.15
C HIS A 19 -64.65 23.75 12.08
N ALA A 20 -65.09 23.88 13.34
CA ALA A 20 -64.89 22.89 14.39
C ALA A 20 -65.59 21.54 14.10
N TRP A 21 -64.88 20.45 14.32
CA TRP A 21 -65.41 19.09 14.14
C TRP A 21 -66.13 18.62 15.42
N ARG A 22 -67.46 18.57 15.37
CA ARG A 22 -68.20 17.53 16.12
C ARG A 22 -68.10 16.24 15.32
N ARG A 23 -67.78 15.11 15.97
CA ARG A 23 -67.97 13.79 15.36
C ARG A 23 -69.47 13.62 15.05
N MET A 24 -69.84 13.51 13.77
CA MET A 24 -71.11 12.86 13.41
C MET A 24 -70.85 11.35 13.31
N PRO A 25 -71.76 10.49 13.79
CA PRO A 25 -71.68 9.06 13.52
C PRO A 25 -71.93 8.80 12.03
N ASP A 26 -71.07 8.00 11.40
CA ASP A 26 -71.22 7.58 10.00
C ASP A 26 -72.53 6.79 9.83
N THR A 27 -73.44 7.27 8.96
CA THR A 27 -74.76 6.65 8.71
C THR A 27 -74.75 5.63 7.57
N ASN A 28 -73.58 5.14 7.17
CA ASN A 28 -73.46 4.05 6.20
C ASN A 28 -72.25 3.16 6.58
N PRO A 29 -72.45 1.88 6.93
CA PRO A 29 -71.34 0.99 7.22
C PRO A 29 -70.52 0.73 5.94
N PRO A 30 -69.19 0.55 6.04
CA PRO A 30 -68.38 0.11 4.91
C PRO A 30 -68.93 -1.21 4.34
N MET A 31 -68.99 -1.34 3.01
CA MET A 31 -69.53 -2.53 2.35
C MET A 31 -68.65 -3.78 2.54
N PHE A 32 -67.43 -3.60 3.07
CA PHE A 32 -66.50 -4.66 3.47
C PHE A 32 -65.76 -4.21 4.75
N ASP A 33 -65.51 -5.14 5.68
CA ASP A 33 -64.62 -4.89 6.81
C ASP A 33 -63.19 -4.62 6.32
N ALA A 34 -62.62 -3.49 6.73
CA ALA A 34 -61.27 -3.08 6.36
C ALA A 34 -60.24 -4.07 6.98
N ARG A 35 -59.57 -4.83 6.12
CA ARG A 35 -58.67 -5.91 6.56
C ARG A 35 -57.39 -5.32 7.13
N VAL A 36 -57.01 -5.72 8.34
CA VAL A 36 -55.72 -5.37 8.93
C VAL A 36 -54.80 -6.58 8.88
N ARG A 37 -53.60 -6.41 8.34
CA ARG A 37 -52.56 -7.44 8.29
C ARG A 37 -51.26 -6.92 8.90
N ALA A 38 -50.55 -7.77 9.61
CA ALA A 38 -49.19 -7.54 10.07
C ALA A 38 -48.25 -8.59 9.43
N VAL A 39 -47.36 -8.17 8.55
CA VAL A 39 -46.32 -9.03 7.97
C VAL A 39 -45.06 -8.86 8.81
N LEU A 40 -44.68 -9.90 9.55
CA LEU A 40 -43.60 -9.87 10.55
C LEU A 40 -42.44 -10.79 10.18
N GLY A 41 -41.22 -10.40 10.54
CA GLY A 41 -40.02 -11.23 10.38
C GLY A 41 -38.73 -10.40 10.40
N PRO A 42 -37.54 -11.03 10.37
CA PRO A 42 -36.24 -10.34 10.36
C PRO A 42 -36.01 -9.47 9.10
N THR A 43 -34.86 -8.81 9.01
CA THR A 43 -34.40 -8.16 7.78
C THR A 43 -34.15 -9.19 6.66
N ASN A 44 -34.05 -8.74 5.40
CA ASN A 44 -33.92 -9.60 4.21
C ASN A 44 -35.03 -10.67 4.04
N THR A 45 -36.30 -10.25 4.17
CA THR A 45 -37.51 -11.10 4.14
C THR A 45 -38.53 -10.73 3.04
N GLY A 46 -38.25 -9.71 2.23
CA GLY A 46 -39.12 -9.28 1.13
C GLY A 46 -40.42 -8.54 1.53
N LYS A 47 -40.59 -8.18 2.82
CA LYS A 47 -41.80 -7.52 3.35
C LYS A 47 -42.18 -6.22 2.62
N THR A 48 -41.25 -5.27 2.50
CA THR A 48 -41.50 -3.98 1.83
C THR A 48 -41.81 -4.17 0.35
N HIS A 49 -41.20 -5.17 -0.32
CA HIS A 49 -41.53 -5.50 -1.71
C HIS A 49 -42.98 -6.00 -1.85
N LEU A 50 -43.45 -6.86 -0.94
CA LEU A 50 -44.84 -7.30 -0.89
C LEU A 50 -45.79 -6.11 -0.71
N ALA A 51 -45.51 -5.20 0.23
CA ALA A 51 -46.35 -4.04 0.49
C ALA A 51 -46.43 -3.08 -0.71
N ILE A 52 -45.30 -2.76 -1.35
CA ILE A 52 -45.28 -1.96 -2.58
C ILE A 52 -46.06 -2.65 -3.71
N THR A 53 -45.88 -3.97 -3.89
CA THR A 53 -46.63 -4.73 -4.91
C THR A 53 -48.14 -4.63 -4.68
N ARG A 54 -48.60 -4.75 -3.43
CA ARG A 54 -50.02 -4.63 -3.08
C ARG A 54 -50.53 -3.19 -3.21
N LEU A 55 -49.79 -2.20 -2.70
CA LEU A 55 -50.11 -0.78 -2.82
C LEU A 55 -50.35 -0.36 -4.28
N LEU A 56 -49.51 -0.85 -5.19
CA LEU A 56 -49.62 -0.57 -6.63
C LEU A 56 -50.70 -1.39 -7.34
N ALA A 57 -51.28 -2.40 -6.70
CA ALA A 57 -52.42 -3.17 -7.21
C ALA A 57 -53.78 -2.56 -6.82
N HIS A 58 -53.83 -1.82 -5.70
CA HIS A 58 -55.01 -1.02 -5.29
C HIS A 58 -55.09 0.30 -6.08
N ALA A 59 -56.28 0.87 -6.23
CA ALA A 59 -56.53 2.08 -7.02
C ALA A 59 -56.00 3.37 -6.37
N SER A 60 -55.78 3.34 -5.05
CA SER A 60 -55.08 4.39 -4.29
C SER A 60 -54.37 3.79 -3.08
N GLY A 61 -53.27 4.42 -2.64
CA GLY A 61 -52.62 3.97 -1.42
C GLY A 61 -51.54 4.88 -0.86
N ILE A 62 -51.26 4.74 0.44
CA ILE A 62 -50.24 5.50 1.18
C ILE A 62 -49.32 4.49 1.90
N ILE A 63 -48.01 4.69 1.83
CA ILE A 63 -47.03 3.93 2.62
C ILE A 63 -46.09 4.87 3.39
N GLY A 64 -46.04 4.68 4.71
CA GLY A 64 -45.17 5.40 5.63
C GLY A 64 -43.87 4.65 5.89
N PHE A 65 -42.75 5.31 5.65
CA PHE A 65 -41.41 4.81 5.89
C PHE A 65 -40.72 5.51 7.07
N PRO A 66 -39.83 4.85 7.80
CA PRO A 66 -39.16 5.44 8.96
C PRO A 66 -38.06 6.45 8.59
N LEU A 67 -37.68 6.55 7.32
CA LEU A 67 -36.57 7.39 6.85
C LEU A 67 -36.90 8.03 5.49
N ARG A 68 -36.56 9.32 5.33
CA ARG A 68 -36.66 10.07 4.06
C ARG A 68 -36.05 9.30 2.88
N LEU A 69 -34.93 8.62 3.11
CA LEU A 69 -34.23 7.86 2.06
C LEU A 69 -35.03 6.63 1.57
N LEU A 70 -35.73 5.92 2.47
CA LEU A 70 -36.64 4.83 2.07
C LEU A 70 -37.89 5.35 1.35
N ALA A 71 -38.43 6.49 1.78
CA ALA A 71 -39.53 7.14 1.08
C ALA A 71 -39.12 7.54 -0.35
N ARG A 72 -37.92 8.11 -0.52
CA ARG A 72 -37.38 8.47 -1.84
C ARG A 72 -37.10 7.24 -2.72
N GLU A 73 -36.40 6.23 -2.21
CA GLU A 73 -36.08 4.99 -2.94
C GLU A 73 -37.35 4.31 -3.48
N ASN A 74 -38.41 4.24 -2.67
CA ASN A 74 -39.67 3.63 -3.08
C ASN A 74 -40.54 4.56 -3.91
N TYR A 75 -40.49 5.88 -3.72
CA TYR A 75 -41.07 6.86 -4.65
C TYR A 75 -40.53 6.66 -6.06
N ASP A 76 -39.20 6.61 -6.23
CA ASP A 76 -38.57 6.46 -7.56
C ASP A 76 -38.96 5.11 -8.21
N ARG A 77 -39.10 4.03 -7.43
CA ARG A 77 -39.66 2.74 -7.90
C ARG A 77 -41.13 2.83 -8.32
N MET A 78 -41.96 3.52 -7.53
CA MET A 78 -43.39 3.69 -7.80
C MET A 78 -43.60 4.56 -9.05
N VAL A 79 -42.80 5.62 -9.23
CA VAL A 79 -42.74 6.44 -10.43
C VAL A 79 -42.35 5.60 -11.65
N ALA A 80 -41.34 4.73 -11.54
CA ALA A 80 -40.96 3.83 -12.64
C ALA A 80 -42.08 2.84 -13.03
N ALA A 81 -42.96 2.46 -12.09
CA ALA A 81 -44.06 1.53 -12.32
C ALA A 81 -45.38 2.17 -12.77
N LYS A 82 -45.66 3.43 -12.39
CA LYS A 82 -46.97 4.11 -12.65
C LYS A 82 -46.85 5.43 -13.41
N GLY A 83 -45.68 6.06 -13.43
CA GLY A 83 -45.45 7.38 -13.99
C GLY A 83 -45.58 8.51 -12.95
N GLU A 84 -44.77 9.56 -13.12
CA GLU A 84 -44.58 10.65 -12.15
C GLU A 84 -45.88 11.36 -11.78
N ARG A 85 -46.80 11.57 -12.73
CA ARG A 85 -48.08 12.28 -12.51
C ARG A 85 -49.01 11.63 -11.48
N PHE A 86 -48.84 10.33 -11.20
CA PHE A 86 -49.74 9.58 -10.31
C PHE A 86 -49.13 9.27 -8.94
N VAL A 87 -47.87 9.64 -8.71
CA VAL A 87 -47.10 9.26 -7.52
C VAL A 87 -46.62 10.50 -6.79
N ALA A 88 -46.78 10.52 -5.47
CA ALA A 88 -46.37 11.61 -4.60
C ALA A 88 -45.30 11.19 -3.60
N LEU A 89 -44.42 12.13 -3.25
CA LEU A 89 -43.44 12.05 -2.17
C LEU A 89 -43.79 13.09 -1.12
N ILE A 90 -43.93 12.70 0.15
CA ILE A 90 -44.16 13.65 1.25
C ILE A 90 -43.22 13.31 2.43
N THR A 91 -42.21 14.15 2.66
CA THR A 91 -41.37 14.12 3.86
C THR A 91 -41.47 15.46 4.58
N GLY A 92 -40.72 15.66 5.68
CA GLY A 92 -40.73 16.94 6.39
C GLY A 92 -40.10 18.09 5.59
N GLU A 93 -39.15 17.76 4.71
CA GLU A 93 -38.28 18.70 4.00
C GLU A 93 -38.55 18.76 2.48
N GLU A 94 -39.32 17.81 1.94
CA GLU A 94 -39.57 17.67 0.50
C GLU A 94 -41.01 17.20 0.25
N LYS A 95 -41.73 17.91 -0.63
CA LYS A 95 -43.14 17.64 -0.93
C LYS A 95 -43.40 17.72 -2.44
N ILE A 96 -43.56 16.57 -3.06
CA ILE A 96 -43.92 16.42 -4.48
C ILE A 96 -45.32 15.81 -4.52
N VAL A 97 -46.34 16.62 -4.82
CA VAL A 97 -47.74 16.15 -4.89
C VAL A 97 -48.38 16.61 -6.21
N PRO A 98 -48.29 15.80 -7.28
CA PRO A 98 -49.01 16.05 -8.52
C PRO A 98 -50.54 16.12 -8.32
N PRO A 99 -51.28 16.88 -9.14
CA PRO A 99 -52.75 16.95 -9.03
C PRO A 99 -53.48 15.62 -9.16
N GLU A 100 -52.91 14.67 -9.94
CA GLU A 100 -53.47 13.35 -10.19
C GLU A 100 -52.92 12.25 -9.25
N ALA A 101 -52.20 12.62 -8.18
CA ALA A 101 -51.53 11.65 -7.30
C ALA A 101 -52.50 10.69 -6.59
N LYS A 102 -52.32 9.39 -6.82
CA LYS A 102 -53.10 8.28 -6.22
C LYS A 102 -52.28 7.45 -5.24
N TRP A 103 -50.97 7.38 -5.43
CA TRP A 103 -50.05 6.60 -4.61
C TRP A 103 -49.01 7.50 -3.93
N PHE A 104 -48.88 7.37 -2.61
CA PHE A 104 -48.06 8.26 -1.78
C PHE A 104 -46.97 7.46 -1.07
N ALA A 105 -45.71 7.82 -1.30
CA ALA A 105 -44.59 7.42 -0.47
C ALA A 105 -44.29 8.56 0.52
N CYS A 106 -44.31 8.31 1.82
CA CYS A 106 -44.10 9.35 2.81
C CYS A 106 -43.21 8.89 3.97
N THR A 107 -42.69 9.82 4.77
CA THR A 107 -42.26 9.45 6.13
C THR A 107 -43.48 9.20 7.01
N VAL A 108 -43.35 8.38 8.06
CA VAL A 108 -44.46 8.08 8.99
C VAL A 108 -44.97 9.34 9.68
N GLU A 109 -44.07 10.28 10.00
CA GLU A 109 -44.37 11.61 10.52
C GLU A 109 -45.23 12.43 9.53
N ALA A 110 -44.82 12.49 8.26
CA ALA A 110 -45.48 13.29 7.22
C ALA A 110 -46.65 12.57 6.52
N MET A 111 -47.06 11.40 7.02
CA MET A 111 -48.17 10.61 6.46
C MET A 111 -49.50 11.41 6.53
N PRO A 112 -50.16 11.68 5.38
CA PRO A 112 -51.43 12.39 5.37
C PRO A 112 -52.57 11.47 5.85
N LEU A 113 -53.14 11.76 7.03
CA LEU A 113 -54.28 11.02 7.60
C LEU A 113 -55.66 11.57 7.20
N ASP A 114 -55.70 12.76 6.61
CA ASP A 114 -56.90 13.39 6.05
C ASP A 114 -57.38 12.71 4.76
N ARG A 115 -56.51 11.89 4.14
CA ARG A 115 -56.76 11.22 2.86
C ARG A 115 -57.23 9.77 3.06
N ARG A 116 -58.50 9.52 2.76
CA ARG A 116 -59.03 8.14 2.63
C ARG A 116 -58.46 7.49 1.36
N VAL A 117 -57.81 6.34 1.50
CA VAL A 117 -57.22 5.55 0.41
C VAL A 117 -57.56 4.07 0.59
N GLU A 118 -57.54 3.27 -0.48
CA GLU A 118 -57.87 1.83 -0.41
C GLU A 118 -56.84 1.05 0.41
N PHE A 119 -55.54 1.29 0.17
CA PHE A 119 -54.44 0.62 0.84
C PHE A 119 -53.60 1.58 1.70
N LEU A 120 -53.38 1.21 2.96
CA LEU A 120 -52.45 1.92 3.85
C LEU A 120 -51.37 0.98 4.37
N ALA A 121 -50.11 1.39 4.40
CA ALA A 121 -49.04 0.64 5.04
C ALA A 121 -48.11 1.49 5.90
N VAL A 122 -47.51 0.86 6.92
CA VAL A 122 -46.46 1.43 7.78
C VAL A 122 -45.31 0.43 7.88
N ASP A 123 -44.10 0.85 7.48
CA ASP A 123 -42.90 0.02 7.53
C ASP A 123 -42.11 0.20 8.86
N GLU A 124 -41.37 -0.83 9.25
CA GLU A 124 -40.60 -0.94 10.50
C GLU A 124 -41.42 -0.61 11.77
N ILE A 125 -42.64 -1.15 11.88
CA ILE A 125 -43.63 -0.86 12.93
C ILE A 125 -43.13 -1.13 14.37
N GLN A 126 -42.08 -1.95 14.55
CA GLN A 126 -41.42 -2.11 15.87
C GLN A 126 -40.85 -0.80 16.42
N LEU A 127 -40.65 0.23 15.59
CA LEU A 127 -40.29 1.58 16.03
C LEU A 127 -41.35 2.24 16.90
N CYS A 128 -42.56 1.68 17.05
CA CYS A 128 -43.47 2.03 18.15
C CYS A 128 -42.81 1.99 19.54
N ALA A 129 -41.75 1.20 19.74
CA ALA A 129 -40.98 1.14 20.99
C ALA A 129 -39.79 2.12 21.05
N ASP A 130 -39.57 2.96 20.03
CA ASP A 130 -38.55 4.01 20.07
C ASP A 130 -38.93 5.08 21.12
N PRO A 131 -38.05 5.40 22.09
CA PRO A 131 -38.39 6.32 23.18
C PRO A 131 -38.76 7.74 22.73
N ASP A 132 -38.18 8.23 21.64
CA ASP A 132 -38.24 9.64 21.25
C ASP A 132 -39.33 9.87 20.18
N ARG A 133 -39.35 9.06 19.12
CA ARG A 133 -40.29 9.18 17.98
C ARG A 133 -41.32 8.06 17.87
N GLY A 134 -41.22 7.02 18.69
CA GLY A 134 -42.11 5.85 18.59
C GLY A 134 -43.59 6.17 18.83
N HIS A 135 -43.88 7.23 19.57
CA HIS A 135 -45.24 7.74 19.76
C HIS A 135 -45.97 8.06 18.44
N VAL A 136 -45.25 8.48 17.38
CA VAL A 136 -45.83 8.73 16.05
C VAL A 136 -46.23 7.41 15.38
N PHE A 137 -45.36 6.40 15.46
CA PHE A 137 -45.65 5.06 14.92
C PHE A 137 -46.81 4.41 15.66
N THR A 138 -46.87 4.58 16.98
CA THR A 138 -47.97 4.07 17.82
C THR A 138 -49.29 4.77 17.49
N ASP A 139 -49.30 6.07 17.21
CA ASP A 139 -50.50 6.73 16.68
C ASP A 139 -50.92 6.13 15.33
N ARG A 140 -50.00 5.92 14.37
CA ARG A 140 -50.36 5.29 13.08
C ARG A 140 -50.86 3.85 13.25
N LEU A 141 -50.26 3.08 14.16
CA LEU A 141 -50.69 1.73 14.53
C LEU A 141 -52.16 1.73 15.01
N LEU A 142 -52.49 2.63 15.95
CA LEU A 142 -53.82 2.69 16.54
C LEU A 142 -54.87 3.30 15.60
N ASN A 143 -54.52 4.38 14.90
CA ASN A 143 -55.49 5.29 14.28
C ASN A 143 -55.50 5.31 12.73
N ALA A 144 -54.42 4.91 12.05
CA ALA A 144 -54.36 4.97 10.57
C ALA A 144 -54.92 3.70 9.92
N ARG A 145 -55.91 3.83 9.01
CA ARG A 145 -56.55 2.71 8.31
C ARG A 145 -56.77 3.01 6.83
N GLY A 146 -56.52 2.03 5.97
CA GLY A 146 -57.01 2.00 4.59
C GLY A 146 -58.47 1.56 4.53
N MET A 147 -59.19 1.96 3.48
CA MET A 147 -60.61 1.63 3.28
C MET A 147 -60.84 0.15 2.94
N VAL A 148 -59.84 -0.52 2.35
CA VAL A 148 -59.90 -1.94 1.94
C VAL A 148 -58.87 -2.75 2.71
N GLU A 149 -57.64 -2.26 2.81
CA GLU A 149 -56.52 -2.98 3.41
C GLU A 149 -55.58 -2.04 4.18
N THR A 150 -55.16 -2.49 5.37
CA THR A 150 -54.11 -1.87 6.20
C THR A 150 -53.00 -2.89 6.45
N MET A 151 -51.74 -2.55 6.18
CA MET A 151 -50.60 -3.45 6.30
C MET A 151 -49.47 -2.86 7.18
N PHE A 152 -49.25 -3.48 8.33
CA PHE A 152 -48.10 -3.21 9.19
C PHE A 152 -46.95 -4.15 8.84
N LEU A 153 -45.73 -3.62 8.71
CA LEU A 153 -44.53 -4.41 8.41
C LEU A 153 -43.52 -4.23 9.53
N GLY A 154 -42.85 -5.29 9.98
CA GLY A 154 -41.76 -5.12 10.95
C GLY A 154 -41.15 -6.39 11.49
N ALA A 155 -40.45 -6.25 12.62
CA ALA A 155 -39.87 -7.34 13.38
C ALA A 155 -40.93 -8.13 14.15
N GLU A 156 -40.69 -9.41 14.37
CA GLU A 156 -41.61 -10.29 15.11
C GLU A 156 -41.76 -9.93 16.60
N THR A 157 -40.82 -9.19 17.18
CA THR A 157 -40.85 -8.78 18.59
C THR A 157 -42.08 -7.97 18.98
N ILE A 158 -42.77 -7.32 18.03
CA ILE A 158 -44.03 -6.59 18.30
C ILE A 158 -45.26 -7.50 18.42
N ARG A 159 -45.18 -8.77 18.00
CA ARG A 159 -46.34 -9.70 17.87
C ARG A 159 -47.29 -9.67 19.08
N PRO A 160 -46.84 -9.81 20.36
CA PRO A 160 -47.77 -9.86 21.49
C PRO A 160 -48.48 -8.54 21.76
N LEU A 161 -47.81 -7.41 21.51
CA LEU A 161 -48.43 -6.09 21.64
C LEU A 161 -49.42 -5.85 20.50
N LEU A 162 -49.08 -6.26 19.27
CA LEU A 162 -49.96 -6.11 18.11
C LEU A 162 -51.24 -6.94 18.27
N GLN A 163 -51.15 -8.21 18.69
CA GLN A 163 -52.31 -9.07 18.96
C GLN A 163 -53.25 -8.50 20.04
N ARG A 164 -52.70 -7.76 21.01
CA ARG A 164 -53.46 -7.20 22.13
C ARG A 164 -54.04 -5.83 21.83
N LEU A 165 -53.33 -4.99 21.06
CA LEU A 165 -53.77 -3.64 20.68
C LEU A 165 -54.64 -3.63 19.41
N ILE A 166 -54.48 -4.61 18.53
CA ILE A 166 -55.28 -4.80 17.31
C ILE A 166 -55.65 -6.30 17.16
N PRO A 167 -56.61 -6.82 17.94
CA PRO A 167 -56.98 -8.24 17.92
C PRO A 167 -57.46 -8.75 16.56
N GLN A 168 -57.98 -7.85 15.70
CA GLN A 168 -58.46 -8.16 14.35
C GLN A 168 -57.36 -8.26 13.28
N ALA A 169 -56.07 -8.11 13.64
CA ALA A 169 -54.99 -8.15 12.67
C ALA A 169 -54.55 -9.59 12.31
N GLU A 170 -54.63 -9.93 11.02
CA GLU A 170 -54.03 -11.16 10.47
C GLU A 170 -52.50 -11.07 10.57
N ILE A 171 -51.83 -12.02 11.23
CA ILE A 171 -50.35 -11.98 11.35
C ILE A 171 -49.70 -13.04 10.46
N GLU A 172 -48.88 -12.59 9.51
CA GLU A 172 -48.13 -13.40 8.55
C GLU A 172 -46.62 -13.35 8.91
N THR A 173 -46.05 -14.48 9.33
CA THR A 173 -44.61 -14.57 9.63
C THR A 173 -43.81 -14.95 8.38
N ARG A 174 -42.66 -14.31 8.14
CA ARG A 174 -41.77 -14.64 7.02
C ARG A 174 -40.34 -14.91 7.49
N PRO A 175 -39.76 -16.11 7.24
CA PRO A 175 -38.38 -16.42 7.59
C PRO A 175 -37.39 -15.67 6.69
N ARG A 176 -36.16 -15.48 7.18
CA ARG A 176 -35.06 -14.86 6.42
C ARG A 176 -34.71 -15.69 5.18
N LEU A 177 -34.36 -15.02 4.09
CA LEU A 177 -34.03 -15.67 2.80
C LEU A 177 -32.62 -16.27 2.72
N SER A 178 -31.73 -15.94 3.66
CA SER A 178 -30.34 -16.41 3.71
C SER A 178 -29.84 -16.57 5.15
N GLN A 179 -28.80 -17.36 5.34
CA GLN A 179 -28.16 -17.56 6.63
C GLN A 179 -27.26 -16.36 7.00
N LEU A 180 -27.07 -16.16 8.30
CA LEU A 180 -26.15 -15.18 8.86
C LEU A 180 -25.31 -15.90 9.92
N THR A 181 -24.00 -16.00 9.71
CA THR A 181 -23.10 -16.79 10.57
C THR A 181 -21.99 -15.94 11.20
N HIS A 182 -21.61 -16.28 12.43
CA HIS A 182 -20.55 -15.59 13.15
C HIS A 182 -19.16 -16.07 12.71
N ALA A 183 -18.33 -15.13 12.24
CA ALA A 183 -16.97 -15.38 11.75
C ALA A 183 -15.87 -15.12 12.80
N GLY A 184 -16.25 -14.77 14.03
CA GLY A 184 -15.32 -14.49 15.13
C GLY A 184 -14.59 -13.13 15.02
N PRO A 185 -13.62 -12.88 15.92
CA PRO A 185 -12.83 -11.65 15.92
C PRO A 185 -11.79 -11.64 14.80
N GLN A 186 -11.79 -10.61 13.97
CA GLN A 186 -10.84 -10.43 12.87
C GLN A 186 -10.13 -9.07 12.93
N LYS A 187 -8.80 -9.05 12.74
CA LYS A 187 -8.06 -7.79 12.61
C LYS A 187 -8.53 -7.03 11.36
N LEU A 188 -8.53 -5.69 11.42
CA LEU A 188 -8.93 -4.81 10.31
C LEU A 188 -8.23 -5.16 8.97
N THR A 189 -6.97 -5.63 9.03
CA THR A 189 -6.22 -6.07 7.84
C THR A 189 -6.66 -7.40 7.25
N ARG A 190 -7.37 -8.24 8.01
CA ARG A 190 -7.84 -9.58 7.62
C ARG A 190 -9.32 -9.63 7.25
N LEU A 191 -10.06 -8.55 7.42
CA LEU A 191 -11.44 -8.47 6.97
C LEU A 191 -11.52 -8.78 5.46
N PRO A 192 -12.52 -9.54 5.01
CA PRO A 192 -12.71 -9.83 3.59
C PRO A 192 -13.09 -8.57 2.81
N ALA A 193 -12.94 -8.61 1.49
CA ALA A 193 -13.54 -7.61 0.61
C ALA A 193 -15.06 -7.54 0.85
N ARG A 194 -15.66 -6.39 0.55
CA ARG A 194 -17.07 -6.07 0.81
C ARG A 194 -17.48 -6.12 2.30
N SER A 195 -16.54 -5.83 3.20
CA SER A 195 -16.85 -5.64 4.62
C SER A 195 -17.41 -4.25 4.92
N ALA A 196 -18.46 -4.19 5.75
CA ALA A 196 -18.91 -2.97 6.42
C ALA A 196 -18.44 -2.97 7.88
N VAL A 197 -17.63 -1.98 8.27
CA VAL A 197 -17.13 -1.79 9.63
C VAL A 197 -18.01 -0.78 10.36
N VAL A 198 -18.53 -1.13 11.53
CA VAL A 198 -19.53 -0.33 12.25
C VAL A 198 -18.98 0.18 13.58
N ALA A 199 -19.05 1.49 13.79
CA ALA A 199 -18.70 2.19 15.02
C ALA A 199 -19.84 3.14 15.45
N PHE A 200 -19.80 3.69 16.66
CA PHE A 200 -20.92 4.50 17.20
C PHE A 200 -20.59 5.97 17.43
N SER A 201 -19.37 6.40 17.10
CA SER A 201 -18.97 7.82 17.07
C SER A 201 -18.37 8.22 15.72
N ALA A 202 -18.52 9.50 15.34
CA ALA A 202 -17.90 10.04 14.13
C ALA A 202 -16.36 9.99 14.19
N GLY A 203 -15.78 10.17 15.38
CA GLY A 203 -14.34 10.07 15.60
C GLY A 203 -13.78 8.67 15.31
N GLU A 204 -14.44 7.61 15.79
CA GLU A 204 -14.07 6.23 15.46
C GLU A 204 -14.26 5.95 13.95
N VAL A 205 -15.37 6.39 13.35
CA VAL A 205 -15.61 6.24 11.91
C VAL A 205 -14.47 6.85 11.10
N TYR A 206 -14.05 8.09 11.40
CA TYR A 206 -12.92 8.72 10.72
C TYR A 206 -11.57 8.02 11.01
N ALA A 207 -11.32 7.58 12.25
CA ALA A 207 -10.09 6.88 12.62
C ALA A 207 -9.95 5.52 11.91
N ILE A 208 -11.03 4.75 11.84
CA ILE A 208 -11.11 3.48 11.11
C ILE A 208 -10.98 3.75 9.61
N ALA A 209 -11.62 4.79 9.07
CA ALA A 209 -11.53 5.14 7.65
C ALA A 209 -10.10 5.50 7.23
N GLU A 210 -9.36 6.30 8.01
CA GLU A 210 -7.91 6.54 7.79
C GLU A 210 -7.11 5.23 7.86
N ALA A 211 -7.42 4.34 8.83
CA ALA A 211 -6.71 3.08 8.99
C ALA A 211 -6.96 2.09 7.85
N ILE A 212 -8.16 2.08 7.26
CA ILE A 212 -8.47 1.32 6.04
C ILE A 212 -7.79 1.97 4.84
N ARG A 213 -7.93 3.29 4.62
CA ARG A 213 -7.28 4.00 3.50
C ARG A 213 -5.79 3.70 3.42
N ARG A 214 -5.06 3.82 4.53
CA ARG A 214 -3.61 3.55 4.60
C ARG A 214 -3.20 2.12 4.25
N ARG A 215 -4.10 1.14 4.38
CA ARG A 215 -3.77 -0.32 4.29
C ARG A 215 -4.49 -1.06 3.16
N ARG A 216 -5.58 -0.50 2.64
CA ARG A 216 -6.52 -1.11 1.68
C ARG A 216 -6.93 -0.14 0.56
N GLY A 217 -6.32 1.03 0.47
CA GLY A 217 -6.55 2.01 -0.60
C GLY A 217 -7.75 2.92 -0.39
N GLY A 218 -8.79 2.50 0.33
CA GLY A 218 -9.87 3.41 0.71
C GLY A 218 -11.11 2.73 1.27
N CYS A 219 -12.06 3.55 1.70
CA CYS A 219 -13.40 3.12 2.09
C CYS A 219 -14.44 4.20 1.82
N ALA A 220 -15.69 3.79 1.62
CA ALA A 220 -16.84 4.68 1.70
C ALA A 220 -17.16 5.00 3.17
N VAL A 221 -17.71 6.18 3.44
CA VAL A 221 -18.10 6.60 4.80
C VAL A 221 -19.59 6.93 4.85
N VAL A 222 -20.33 6.26 5.75
CA VAL A 222 -21.80 6.43 5.91
C VAL A 222 -22.18 6.70 7.37
N MET A 223 -22.63 7.91 7.66
CA MET A 223 -23.06 8.32 9.00
C MET A 223 -24.49 8.87 8.96
N GLY A 224 -25.24 8.73 10.06
CA GLY A 224 -26.65 9.16 10.14
C GLY A 224 -26.91 10.65 9.85
N ARG A 225 -25.91 11.52 10.07
CA ARG A 225 -26.01 12.97 9.83
C ARG A 225 -25.89 13.36 8.35
N LEU A 226 -25.25 12.54 7.51
CA LEU A 226 -25.07 12.80 6.06
C LEU A 226 -26.43 12.93 5.35
N SER A 227 -26.52 13.81 4.35
CA SER A 227 -27.72 13.95 3.52
C SER A 227 -28.00 12.68 2.72
N PRO A 228 -29.25 12.46 2.26
CA PRO A 228 -29.55 11.39 1.32
C PRO A 228 -28.61 11.38 0.11
N ARG A 229 -28.27 12.57 -0.42
CA ARG A 229 -27.36 12.75 -1.55
C ARG A 229 -25.93 12.29 -1.25
N THR A 230 -25.27 12.85 -0.24
CA THR A 230 -23.90 12.43 0.13
C THR A 230 -23.83 10.94 0.47
N ARG A 231 -24.86 10.43 1.17
CA ARG A 231 -24.96 9.03 1.58
C ARG A 231 -25.09 8.08 0.38
N ASN A 232 -25.96 8.41 -0.58
CA ASN A 232 -26.11 7.64 -1.82
C ASN A 232 -24.83 7.68 -2.66
N ALA A 233 -24.17 8.84 -2.77
CA ALA A 233 -22.91 8.97 -3.49
C ALA A 233 -21.79 8.13 -2.85
N GLN A 234 -21.69 8.11 -1.51
CA GLN A 234 -20.74 7.25 -0.79
C GLN A 234 -21.07 5.75 -0.94
N VAL A 235 -22.34 5.36 -0.92
CA VAL A 235 -22.75 3.97 -1.20
C VAL A 235 -22.51 3.58 -2.66
N ALA A 236 -22.62 4.51 -3.61
CA ALA A 236 -22.31 4.27 -5.01
C ALA A 236 -20.83 3.89 -5.19
N LEU A 237 -19.88 4.57 -4.53
CA LEU A 237 -18.46 4.19 -4.54
C LEU A 237 -18.25 2.72 -4.13
N TYR A 238 -18.97 2.27 -3.11
CA TYR A 238 -18.90 0.90 -2.58
C TYR A 238 -19.64 -0.13 -3.46
N GLN A 239 -20.77 0.22 -4.08
CA GLN A 239 -21.51 -0.66 -4.99
C GLN A 239 -20.81 -0.79 -6.36
N ASN A 240 -20.21 0.29 -6.86
CA ASN A 240 -19.42 0.32 -8.10
C ASN A 240 -18.06 -0.40 -7.97
N ARG A 241 -17.68 -0.83 -6.77
CA ARG A 241 -16.32 -1.35 -6.43
C ARG A 241 -15.21 -0.35 -6.78
N GLU A 242 -15.45 0.93 -6.50
CA GLU A 242 -14.38 1.94 -6.39
C GLU A 242 -13.67 1.81 -5.03
N VAL A 243 -14.37 1.27 -4.03
CA VAL A 243 -13.84 0.86 -2.72
C VAL A 243 -14.53 -0.43 -2.25
N ASP A 244 -13.77 -1.38 -1.70
CA ASP A 244 -14.30 -2.66 -1.19
C ASP A 244 -14.71 -2.62 0.28
N PHE A 245 -14.48 -1.50 0.96
CA PHE A 245 -14.78 -1.32 2.38
C PHE A 245 -15.74 -0.16 2.60
N LEU A 246 -16.65 -0.33 3.56
CA LEU A 246 -17.56 0.69 4.05
C LEU A 246 -17.29 0.89 5.54
N VAL A 247 -17.17 2.13 6.01
CA VAL A 247 -17.13 2.46 7.45
C VAL A 247 -18.37 3.26 7.79
N ALA A 248 -19.09 2.87 8.84
CA ALA A 248 -20.40 3.43 9.10
C ALA A 248 -20.80 3.50 10.57
N THR A 249 -21.87 4.25 10.85
CA THR A 249 -22.63 4.13 12.10
C THR A 249 -23.82 3.17 11.95
N ASP A 250 -24.53 2.93 13.05
CA ASP A 250 -25.86 2.30 13.12
C ASP A 250 -26.86 2.73 12.03
N ALA A 251 -26.67 3.90 11.41
CA ALA A 251 -27.42 4.38 10.26
C ALA A 251 -27.44 3.42 9.05
N ILE A 252 -26.49 2.48 8.89
CA ILE A 252 -26.62 1.43 7.86
C ILE A 252 -27.66 0.35 8.22
N GLY A 253 -27.98 0.23 9.51
CA GLY A 253 -29.00 -0.68 10.03
C GLY A 253 -30.40 -0.38 9.47
N MET A 254 -30.64 0.79 8.88
CA MET A 254 -31.92 1.16 8.27
C MET A 254 -31.75 2.00 7.00
N GLY A 255 -32.46 1.63 5.93
CA GLY A 255 -32.70 2.54 4.79
C GLY A 255 -31.58 2.75 3.79
N LEU A 256 -30.74 1.75 3.53
CA LEU A 256 -29.81 1.73 2.39
C LEU A 256 -29.84 0.39 1.66
N ASN A 257 -29.79 0.43 0.32
CA ASN A 257 -29.63 -0.74 -0.53
C ASN A 257 -28.15 -0.96 -0.90
N MET A 258 -27.46 -1.80 -0.13
CA MET A 258 -26.03 -2.13 -0.25
C MET A 258 -25.77 -3.62 -0.06
N ASP A 259 -25.01 -4.25 -0.95
CA ASP A 259 -24.79 -5.70 -0.96
C ASP A 259 -23.57 -6.09 -0.11
N VAL A 260 -23.70 -5.95 1.21
CA VAL A 260 -22.60 -6.25 2.15
C VAL A 260 -22.48 -7.76 2.36
N ASP A 261 -21.26 -8.30 2.31
CA ASP A 261 -20.99 -9.73 2.52
C ASP A 261 -20.56 -10.03 3.97
N HIS A 262 -19.90 -9.07 4.62
CA HIS A 262 -19.44 -9.17 6.01
C HIS A 262 -19.71 -7.89 6.82
N VAL A 263 -20.22 -8.01 8.05
CA VAL A 263 -20.37 -6.89 9.00
C VAL A 263 -19.45 -7.06 10.20
N ALA A 264 -18.54 -6.10 10.40
CA ALA A 264 -17.58 -6.09 11.50
C ALA A 264 -17.90 -4.97 12.51
N PHE A 265 -18.22 -5.33 13.75
CA PHE A 265 -18.38 -4.36 14.83
C PHE A 265 -17.00 -3.90 15.34
N ALA A 266 -16.73 -2.59 15.31
CA ALA A 266 -15.53 -1.99 15.89
C ALA A 266 -15.73 -1.52 17.35
N ALA A 267 -16.99 -1.41 17.78
CA ALA A 267 -17.40 -1.19 19.15
C ALA A 267 -18.70 -1.97 19.42
N LEU A 268 -19.04 -2.19 20.70
CA LEU A 268 -20.34 -2.74 21.13
C LEU A 268 -21.11 -1.80 22.07
N GLN A 269 -20.60 -0.57 22.27
CA GLN A 269 -21.23 0.46 23.08
C GLN A 269 -21.67 1.63 22.21
N LYS A 270 -22.90 2.12 22.44
CA LYS A 270 -23.51 3.25 21.75
C LYS A 270 -23.94 4.31 22.78
N PHE A 271 -23.82 5.57 22.41
CA PHE A 271 -24.42 6.67 23.17
C PHE A 271 -25.90 6.81 22.78
N ASP A 272 -26.80 6.68 23.75
CA ASP A 272 -28.26 6.73 23.52
C ASP A 272 -28.87 8.14 23.59
N GLY A 273 -28.04 9.17 23.83
CA GLY A 273 -28.48 10.54 24.10
C GLY A 273 -28.22 10.96 25.54
N HIS A 274 -28.23 10.01 26.48
CA HIS A 274 -27.99 10.26 27.91
C HIS A 274 -26.75 9.55 28.44
N LYS A 275 -26.49 8.31 28.00
CA LYS A 275 -25.37 7.49 28.48
C LYS A 275 -24.79 6.59 27.38
N ALA A 276 -23.55 6.15 27.58
CA ALA A 276 -23.00 5.03 26.85
C ALA A 276 -23.59 3.72 27.41
N ARG A 277 -24.19 2.90 26.54
CA ARG A 277 -24.72 1.58 26.88
C ARG A 277 -24.31 0.54 25.84
N THR A 278 -24.30 -0.74 26.22
CA THR A 278 -24.13 -1.84 25.27
C THR A 278 -25.30 -1.88 24.28
N LEU A 279 -25.03 -2.33 23.05
CA LEU A 279 -26.07 -2.67 22.08
C LEU A 279 -26.97 -3.79 22.62
N THR A 280 -28.27 -3.68 22.34
CA THR A 280 -29.19 -4.81 22.49
C THR A 280 -28.94 -5.85 21.38
N ALA A 281 -29.31 -7.12 21.62
CA ALA A 281 -29.23 -8.16 20.59
C ALA A 281 -30.02 -7.80 19.33
N GLN A 282 -31.14 -7.06 19.48
CA GLN A 282 -31.95 -6.59 18.35
C GLN A 282 -31.26 -5.48 17.53
N GLU A 283 -30.61 -4.50 18.17
CA GLU A 283 -29.80 -3.49 17.47
C GLU A 283 -28.62 -4.14 16.72
N ALA A 284 -27.92 -5.07 17.38
CA ALA A 284 -26.84 -5.83 16.76
C ALA A 284 -27.35 -6.67 15.57
N ALA A 285 -28.50 -7.34 15.68
CA ALA A 285 -29.11 -8.09 14.59
C ALA A 285 -29.57 -7.21 13.42
N GLN A 286 -30.09 -6.00 13.67
CA GLN A 286 -30.50 -5.06 12.64
C GLN A 286 -29.30 -4.57 11.81
N ILE A 287 -28.13 -4.43 12.44
CA ILE A 287 -26.85 -4.06 11.82
C ILE A 287 -26.22 -5.27 11.11
N ALA A 288 -26.04 -6.40 11.80
CA ALA A 288 -25.46 -7.63 11.25
C ALA A 288 -26.32 -8.22 10.10
N GLY A 289 -27.64 -8.06 10.18
CA GLY A 289 -28.59 -8.42 9.12
C GLY A 289 -28.50 -7.58 7.84
N ARG A 290 -27.53 -6.67 7.74
CA ARG A 290 -27.12 -6.04 6.48
C ARG A 290 -26.13 -6.90 5.68
N ALA A 291 -25.43 -7.84 6.32
CA ALA A 291 -24.65 -8.87 5.65
C ALA A 291 -25.56 -9.93 5.03
N GLY A 292 -25.33 -10.27 3.76
CA GLY A 292 -26.12 -11.23 2.99
C GLY A 292 -27.46 -10.64 2.51
N ARG A 293 -27.71 -10.70 1.19
CA ARG A 293 -28.96 -10.23 0.56
C ARG A 293 -29.55 -11.24 -0.41
N GLY A 294 -30.89 -11.26 -0.47
CA GLY A 294 -31.61 -12.28 -1.23
C GLY A 294 -31.21 -13.66 -0.75
N MET A 295 -30.76 -14.51 -1.68
CA MET A 295 -30.29 -15.88 -1.42
C MET A 295 -28.80 -15.97 -1.05
N ARG A 296 -28.07 -14.85 -0.89
CA ARG A 296 -26.66 -14.88 -0.46
C ARG A 296 -26.56 -14.83 1.06
N ASP A 297 -25.82 -15.78 1.61
CA ASP A 297 -25.48 -15.81 3.03
C ASP A 297 -24.56 -14.64 3.40
N GLY A 298 -24.62 -14.23 4.66
CA GLY A 298 -23.82 -13.15 5.21
C GLY A 298 -23.00 -13.62 6.41
N THR A 299 -21.94 -12.90 6.72
CA THR A 299 -21.15 -13.14 7.94
C THR A 299 -21.08 -11.91 8.82
N PHE A 300 -20.90 -12.10 10.12
CA PHE A 300 -20.67 -11.00 11.07
C PHE A 300 -19.58 -11.34 12.09
N GLY A 301 -18.95 -10.34 12.68
CA GLY A 301 -17.89 -10.51 13.67
C GLY A 301 -17.48 -9.19 14.32
N VAL A 302 -16.36 -9.19 15.03
CA VAL A 302 -15.78 -7.98 15.65
C VAL A 302 -14.41 -7.66 15.08
N THR A 303 -13.99 -6.39 15.15
CA THR A 303 -12.69 -5.94 14.64
C THR A 303 -12.05 -4.85 15.48
N GLY A 304 -10.77 -4.55 15.20
CA GLY A 304 -9.97 -3.60 15.98
C GLY A 304 -9.75 -4.10 17.40
N ASP A 305 -9.93 -3.19 18.37
CA ASP A 305 -9.80 -3.46 19.81
C ASP A 305 -11.16 -3.79 20.46
N CYS A 306 -12.18 -4.09 19.64
CA CYS A 306 -13.51 -4.48 20.10
C CYS A 306 -13.47 -5.82 20.86
N PRO A 307 -14.08 -5.93 22.05
CA PRO A 307 -14.20 -7.22 22.74
C PRO A 307 -15.05 -8.20 21.92
N PRO A 308 -14.83 -9.53 22.08
CA PRO A 308 -15.64 -10.54 21.40
C PRO A 308 -17.13 -10.40 21.77
N LEU A 309 -18.00 -10.67 20.80
CA LEU A 309 -19.44 -10.78 21.02
C LEU A 309 -19.72 -11.94 22.00
N PRO A 310 -20.56 -11.74 23.05
CA PRO A 310 -21.01 -12.83 23.91
C PRO A 310 -21.78 -13.89 23.12
N ASP A 311 -21.55 -15.17 23.43
CA ASP A 311 -22.16 -16.31 22.74
C ASP A 311 -23.70 -16.26 22.74
N GLU A 312 -24.31 -15.73 23.80
CA GLU A 312 -25.77 -15.51 23.86
C GLU A 312 -26.25 -14.52 22.78
N ILE A 313 -25.52 -13.43 22.56
CA ILE A 313 -25.86 -12.43 21.53
C ILE A 313 -25.65 -13.03 20.15
N VAL A 314 -24.56 -13.79 19.94
CA VAL A 314 -24.32 -14.53 18.69
C VAL A 314 -25.50 -15.46 18.40
N HIS A 315 -25.89 -16.31 19.36
CA HIS A 315 -26.98 -17.25 19.20
C HIS A 315 -28.32 -16.57 18.90
N LYS A 316 -28.65 -15.46 19.58
CA LYS A 316 -29.86 -14.65 19.30
C LYS A 316 -29.83 -14.04 17.88
N ILE A 317 -28.67 -13.59 17.39
CA ILE A 317 -28.51 -13.04 16.02
C ILE A 317 -28.66 -14.12 14.94
N GLU A 318 -28.06 -15.30 15.14
CA GLU A 318 -28.09 -16.40 14.17
C GLU A 318 -29.46 -17.07 14.08
N THR A 319 -30.17 -17.23 15.21
CA THR A 319 -31.50 -17.85 15.29
C THR A 319 -32.67 -16.88 15.05
N HIS A 320 -32.40 -15.57 14.94
CA HIS A 320 -33.39 -14.48 14.94
C HIS A 320 -34.37 -14.49 16.12
N ASN A 321 -33.98 -15.10 17.25
CA ASN A 321 -34.77 -15.18 18.46
C ASN A 321 -34.48 -13.99 19.39
N PHE A 322 -35.47 -13.10 19.55
CA PHE A 322 -35.35 -11.88 20.35
C PHE A 322 -36.53 -11.75 21.32
N GLU A 323 -36.28 -11.09 22.44
CA GLU A 323 -37.30 -10.79 23.44
C GLU A 323 -38.42 -9.92 22.85
N ALA A 324 -39.67 -10.27 23.20
CA ALA A 324 -40.83 -9.50 22.77
C ALA A 324 -40.84 -8.11 23.40
N LEU A 325 -41.34 -7.12 22.66
CA LEU A 325 -41.57 -5.78 23.16
C LEU A 325 -42.62 -5.84 24.28
N GLN A 326 -42.36 -5.14 25.39
CA GLN A 326 -43.25 -5.09 26.56
C GLN A 326 -44.12 -3.82 26.59
N THR A 327 -43.60 -2.74 26.03
CA THR A 327 -44.26 -1.42 25.96
C THR A 327 -44.04 -0.78 24.60
N LEU A 328 -45.01 0.01 24.14
CA LEU A 328 -44.85 0.98 23.05
C LEU A 328 -44.85 2.39 23.63
N ALA A 329 -44.01 3.28 23.09
CA ALA A 329 -44.05 4.69 23.37
C ALA A 329 -45.36 5.28 22.84
N TRP A 330 -46.09 6.00 23.68
CA TRP A 330 -47.39 6.59 23.38
C TRP A 330 -47.43 8.05 23.82
N ARG A 331 -48.20 8.83 23.07
CA ARG A 331 -48.57 10.22 23.36
C ARG A 331 -50.02 10.40 22.91
N ASN A 332 -50.79 11.19 23.64
CA ASN A 332 -52.15 11.53 23.24
C ASN A 332 -52.16 12.24 21.87
N SER A 333 -53.08 11.83 20.99
CA SER A 333 -53.30 12.45 19.68
C SER A 333 -54.49 13.43 19.66
N GLU A 334 -55.40 13.35 20.62
CA GLU A 334 -56.53 14.28 20.77
C GLU A 334 -56.11 15.47 21.65
N LEU A 335 -55.35 16.39 21.05
CA LEU A 335 -54.79 17.58 21.72
C LEU A 335 -55.84 18.69 21.88
N ASP A 336 -55.88 19.33 23.07
CA ASP A 336 -56.67 20.54 23.26
C ASP A 336 -55.84 21.79 22.93
N PHE A 337 -56.41 22.66 22.09
CA PHE A 337 -55.80 23.92 21.69
C PHE A 337 -56.53 25.12 22.32
N SER A 338 -57.40 24.92 23.32
CA SER A 338 -58.17 25.99 23.95
C SER A 338 -57.27 27.09 24.56
N ASN A 339 -56.17 26.70 25.20
CA ASN A 339 -55.11 27.56 25.75
C ASN A 339 -53.80 26.74 25.86
N VAL A 340 -52.69 27.40 26.19
CA VAL A 340 -51.35 26.76 26.26
C VAL A 340 -51.25 25.71 27.37
N ASP A 341 -51.87 25.95 28.53
CA ASP A 341 -51.79 25.02 29.67
C ASP A 341 -52.63 23.76 29.40
N ALA A 342 -53.83 23.91 28.82
CA ALA A 342 -54.65 22.79 28.36
C ALA A 342 -53.96 21.94 27.27
N LEU A 343 -53.14 22.55 26.41
CA LEU A 343 -52.32 21.82 25.45
C LEU A 343 -51.27 20.96 26.17
N LEU A 344 -50.54 21.53 27.13
CA LEU A 344 -49.55 20.81 27.95
C LEU A 344 -50.21 19.67 28.74
N ASP A 345 -51.35 19.92 29.38
CA ASP A 345 -52.12 18.90 30.10
C ASP A 345 -52.57 17.76 29.17
N SER A 346 -53.04 18.10 27.95
CA SER A 346 -53.45 17.10 26.95
C SER A 346 -52.28 16.27 26.41
N LEU A 347 -51.06 16.82 26.36
CA LEU A 347 -49.82 16.12 26.01
C LEU A 347 -49.30 15.25 27.16
N ALA A 348 -49.52 15.67 28.41
CA ALA A 348 -49.10 14.98 29.63
C ALA A 348 -50.04 13.85 30.09
N MET A 349 -51.16 13.63 29.39
CA MET A 349 -52.15 12.60 29.69
C MET A 349 -51.50 11.20 29.86
N PRO A 350 -51.91 10.37 30.84
CA PRO A 350 -51.40 9.01 30.99
C PRO A 350 -51.90 8.08 29.89
N SER A 351 -51.13 7.03 29.61
CA SER A 351 -51.46 6.01 28.60
C SER A 351 -52.74 5.25 28.96
N PRO A 352 -53.72 5.10 28.04
CA PRO A 352 -55.08 4.65 28.38
C PRO A 352 -55.21 3.13 28.58
N GLN A 353 -54.21 2.33 28.19
CA GLN A 353 -54.27 0.87 28.24
C GLN A 353 -52.89 0.24 28.50
N PRO A 354 -52.83 -0.95 29.13
CA PRO A 354 -51.58 -1.60 29.49
C PRO A 354 -50.63 -1.80 28.30
N GLY A 355 -49.31 -1.71 28.53
CA GLY A 355 -48.27 -1.88 27.50
C GLY A 355 -48.24 -0.81 26.42
N LEU A 356 -49.02 0.27 26.58
CA LEU A 356 -48.60 1.60 26.15
C LEU A 356 -47.93 2.27 27.37
N ALA A 357 -46.93 3.12 27.13
CA ALA A 357 -46.26 3.91 28.15
C ALA A 357 -45.91 5.29 27.59
N LYS A 358 -45.81 6.32 28.44
CA LYS A 358 -45.24 7.60 28.01
C LYS A 358 -43.78 7.36 27.58
N GLY A 359 -43.42 7.86 26.40
CA GLY A 359 -42.02 7.86 25.93
C GLY A 359 -41.16 8.88 26.69
N ASN A 360 -39.96 9.15 26.16
CA ASN A 360 -39.20 10.32 26.56
C ASN A 360 -40.00 11.60 26.24
N ASP A 361 -39.69 12.70 26.93
CA ASP A 361 -40.21 14.01 26.56
C ASP A 361 -39.61 14.42 25.21
N ALA A 362 -40.44 14.40 24.17
CA ALA A 362 -40.02 14.72 22.81
C ALA A 362 -39.63 16.21 22.68
N ALA A 363 -38.76 16.51 21.71
CA ALA A 363 -38.19 17.85 21.52
C ALA A 363 -39.26 18.95 21.30
N ASP A 364 -40.41 18.60 20.70
CA ASP A 364 -41.54 19.50 20.52
C ASP A 364 -42.23 19.85 21.85
N HIS A 365 -42.36 18.87 22.76
CA HIS A 365 -42.89 19.06 24.12
C HIS A 365 -41.94 19.84 25.02
N ILE A 366 -40.62 19.59 24.93
CA ILE A 366 -39.59 20.37 25.63
C ILE A 366 -39.62 21.82 25.16
N THR A 367 -39.58 22.04 23.84
CA THR A 367 -39.63 23.38 23.22
C THR A 367 -40.90 24.13 23.63
N LEU A 368 -42.07 23.48 23.58
CA LEU A 368 -43.32 24.06 24.06
C LEU A 368 -43.24 24.42 25.54
N SER A 369 -42.71 23.54 26.39
CA SER A 369 -42.60 23.75 27.84
C SER A 369 -41.68 24.92 28.22
N MET A 370 -40.69 25.23 27.37
CA MET A 370 -39.80 26.38 27.52
C MET A 370 -40.49 27.66 27.05
N LEU A 371 -40.99 27.67 25.82
CA LEU A 371 -41.69 28.82 25.23
C LEU A 371 -42.96 29.20 26.01
N ALA A 372 -43.66 28.22 26.61
CA ALA A 372 -44.82 28.44 27.47
C ALA A 372 -44.50 29.14 28.81
N ARG A 373 -43.22 29.37 29.14
CA ARG A 373 -42.77 30.17 30.29
C ARG A 373 -42.48 31.63 29.92
N GLU A 374 -42.29 31.93 28.63
CA GLU A 374 -42.02 33.29 28.15
C GLU A 374 -43.33 34.12 28.14
N PRO A 375 -43.41 35.24 28.89
CA PRO A 375 -44.64 36.04 28.95
C PRO A 375 -45.09 36.58 27.60
N GLU A 376 -44.15 36.97 26.73
CA GLU A 376 -44.43 37.44 25.37
C GLU A 376 -45.11 36.36 24.53
N ILE A 377 -44.57 35.14 24.52
CA ILE A 377 -45.09 34.01 23.74
C ILE A 377 -46.47 33.60 24.26
N ARG A 378 -46.67 33.54 25.58
CA ARG A 378 -47.99 33.30 26.19
C ARG A 378 -49.01 34.38 25.79
N GLY A 379 -48.60 35.66 25.80
CA GLY A 379 -49.45 36.78 25.41
C GLY A 379 -49.85 36.74 23.92
N LEU A 380 -48.94 36.33 23.04
CA LEU A 380 -49.25 36.11 21.63
C LEU A 380 -50.21 34.93 21.44
N ALA A 381 -50.03 33.83 22.17
CA ALA A 381 -50.82 32.59 22.07
C ALA A 381 -52.25 32.66 22.66
N ALA A 382 -52.91 33.82 22.62
CA ALA A 382 -54.21 34.08 23.26
C ALA A 382 -55.46 33.48 22.57
N THR A 383 -55.33 32.75 21.46
CA THR A 383 -56.48 32.18 20.72
C THR A 383 -56.20 30.75 20.27
N ARG A 384 -57.25 29.93 20.09
CA ARG A 384 -57.13 28.54 19.63
C ARG A 384 -56.30 28.37 18.35
N GLY A 385 -56.40 29.32 17.42
CA GLY A 385 -55.59 29.34 16.20
C GLY A 385 -54.11 29.58 16.48
N ARG A 386 -53.78 30.52 17.38
CA ARG A 386 -52.39 30.82 17.75
C ARG A 386 -51.76 29.80 18.69
N VAL A 387 -52.51 29.16 19.59
CA VAL A 387 -52.01 28.01 20.39
C VAL A 387 -51.62 26.85 19.47
N ARG A 388 -52.44 26.57 18.46
CA ARG A 388 -52.10 25.59 17.42
C ARG A 388 -50.88 26.01 16.59
N LEU A 389 -50.76 27.28 16.23
CA LEU A 389 -49.61 27.79 15.47
C LEU A 389 -48.30 27.73 16.29
N LEU A 390 -48.36 28.00 17.59
CA LEU A 390 -47.24 27.80 18.52
C LEU A 390 -46.83 26.32 18.54
N TRP A 391 -47.79 25.40 18.65
CA TRP A 391 -47.51 23.97 18.61
C TRP A 391 -46.85 23.53 17.29
N GLU A 392 -47.37 23.99 16.15
CA GLU A 392 -46.79 23.69 14.84
C GLU A 392 -45.38 24.30 14.67
N ALA A 393 -45.07 25.43 15.33
CA ALA A 393 -43.71 25.97 15.40
C ALA A 393 -42.78 25.16 16.33
N CYS A 394 -43.27 24.63 17.47
CA CYS A 394 -42.51 23.73 18.33
C CYS A 394 -42.18 22.39 17.65
N GLN A 395 -42.91 21.99 16.61
CA GLN A 395 -42.65 20.78 15.83
C GLN A 395 -41.53 20.91 14.78
N ILE A 396 -40.87 22.07 14.66
CA ILE A 396 -39.67 22.22 13.83
C ILE A 396 -38.57 21.27 14.36
N PRO A 397 -38.01 20.34 13.57
CA PRO A 397 -37.03 19.38 14.10
C PRO A 397 -35.67 20.01 14.39
N ASP A 398 -35.08 19.76 15.58
CA ASP A 398 -33.69 20.14 15.83
C ASP A 398 -32.69 19.12 15.24
N PHE A 399 -32.41 19.25 13.95
CA PHE A 399 -31.37 18.46 13.28
C PHE A 399 -29.96 18.71 13.81
N ARG A 400 -29.74 19.81 14.54
CA ARG A 400 -28.43 20.25 15.03
C ARG A 400 -28.04 19.59 16.36
N LYS A 401 -29.02 19.18 17.18
CA LYS A 401 -28.84 18.76 18.57
C LYS A 401 -28.08 19.82 19.38
N LEU A 402 -28.54 21.06 19.32
CA LEU A 402 -28.01 22.16 20.15
C LEU A 402 -28.46 22.00 21.62
N SER A 403 -28.04 22.92 22.49
CA SER A 403 -28.75 23.13 23.75
C SER A 403 -30.19 23.56 23.47
N ASP A 404 -31.12 23.07 24.29
CA ASP A 404 -32.56 23.26 24.10
C ASP A 404 -32.93 24.75 23.94
N ASP A 405 -32.26 25.64 24.68
CA ASP A 405 -32.42 27.11 24.62
C ASP A 405 -32.24 27.67 23.19
N SER A 406 -31.22 27.18 22.47
CA SER A 406 -30.86 27.70 21.14
C SER A 406 -31.86 27.27 20.08
N HIS A 407 -32.53 26.13 20.27
CA HIS A 407 -33.58 25.67 19.38
C HIS A 407 -34.92 26.35 19.71
N ALA A 408 -35.28 26.44 20.99
CA ALA A 408 -36.46 27.18 21.45
C ALA A 408 -36.45 28.63 20.94
N ALA A 409 -35.31 29.34 21.02
CA ALA A 409 -35.16 30.70 20.51
C ALA A 409 -35.32 30.84 18.98
N VAL A 410 -35.21 29.76 18.19
CA VAL A 410 -35.54 29.77 16.75
C VAL A 410 -37.04 29.57 16.58
N CYS A 411 -37.63 28.56 17.23
CA CYS A 411 -39.06 28.25 17.16
C CYS A 411 -39.92 29.42 17.66
N GLY A 412 -39.53 30.07 18.76
CA GLY A 412 -40.19 31.27 19.29
C GLY A 412 -40.11 32.48 18.33
N ARG A 413 -39.00 32.66 17.60
CA ARG A 413 -38.90 33.70 16.55
C ARG A 413 -39.78 33.41 15.34
N VAL A 414 -39.81 32.16 14.87
CA VAL A 414 -40.72 31.73 13.80
C VAL A 414 -42.17 31.94 14.21
N PHE A 415 -42.55 31.53 15.43
CA PHE A 415 -43.89 31.77 15.97
C PHE A 415 -44.22 33.27 16.08
N ARG A 416 -43.30 34.12 16.56
CA ARG A 416 -43.52 35.57 16.67
C ARG A 416 -43.89 36.18 15.32
N HIS A 417 -43.10 35.93 14.27
CA HIS A 417 -43.43 36.39 12.90
C HIS A 417 -44.78 35.84 12.41
N LEU A 418 -45.05 34.55 12.60
CA LEU A 418 -46.34 33.95 12.21
C LEU A 418 -47.54 34.52 12.99
N ALA A 419 -47.34 34.96 14.24
CA ALA A 419 -48.39 35.51 15.08
C ALA A 419 -48.64 37.02 14.84
N GLU A 420 -47.59 37.78 14.52
CA GLU A 420 -47.59 39.24 14.33
C GLU A 420 -47.75 39.63 12.85
N ASP A 421 -46.87 39.14 11.98
CA ASP A 421 -46.84 39.46 10.54
C ASP A 421 -47.75 38.53 9.70
N GLY A 422 -48.16 37.38 10.26
CA GLY A 422 -48.96 36.35 9.60
C GLY A 422 -48.17 35.43 8.66
N VAL A 423 -46.91 35.78 8.34
CA VAL A 423 -45.95 35.01 7.55
C VAL A 423 -44.54 35.25 8.10
N VAL A 424 -43.65 34.28 7.93
CA VAL A 424 -42.22 34.47 8.16
C VAL A 424 -41.64 35.32 7.01
N PRO A 425 -40.77 36.31 7.27
CA PRO A 425 -40.15 37.08 6.19
C PRO A 425 -39.24 36.23 5.30
N ASP A 426 -39.57 36.11 4.02
CA ASP A 426 -38.81 35.34 3.02
C ASP A 426 -37.32 35.74 2.99
N GLU A 427 -37.00 37.04 3.05
CA GLU A 427 -35.61 37.55 3.09
C GLU A 427 -34.82 37.07 4.32
N TRP A 428 -35.49 36.93 5.48
CA TRP A 428 -34.83 36.43 6.69
C TRP A 428 -34.46 34.96 6.54
N VAL A 429 -35.37 34.13 6.01
CA VAL A 429 -35.12 32.70 5.77
C VAL A 429 -34.05 32.51 4.69
N LEU A 430 -34.11 33.28 3.59
CA LEU A 430 -33.07 33.29 2.55
C LEU A 430 -31.70 33.70 3.11
N GLY A 431 -31.64 34.72 3.97
CA GLY A 431 -30.40 35.13 4.65
C GLY A 431 -29.82 34.02 5.54
N GLN A 432 -30.66 33.29 6.26
CA GLN A 432 -30.24 32.14 7.08
C GLN A 432 -29.75 30.95 6.23
N ILE A 433 -30.43 30.66 5.12
CA ILE A 433 -30.00 29.65 4.14
C ILE A 433 -28.65 30.04 3.54
N ALA A 434 -28.48 31.28 3.08
CA ALA A 434 -27.25 31.78 2.49
C ALA A 434 -26.06 31.73 3.47
N GLN A 435 -26.28 32.11 4.73
CA GLN A 435 -25.26 32.02 5.79
C GLN A 435 -24.77 30.59 6.02
N CYS A 436 -25.67 29.60 5.91
CA CYS A 436 -25.31 28.18 6.05
C CYS A 436 -24.85 27.53 4.74
N GLY A 437 -25.13 28.12 3.58
CA GLY A 437 -24.86 27.56 2.25
C GLY A 437 -23.40 27.59 1.78
N SER A 438 -22.49 28.22 2.54
CA SER A 438 -21.06 28.23 2.18
C SER A 438 -20.48 26.81 2.16
N ILE A 439 -19.70 26.52 1.11
CA ILE A 439 -19.02 25.25 0.91
C ILE A 439 -17.63 25.19 1.58
N GLU A 440 -17.15 26.25 2.23
CA GLU A 440 -15.80 26.29 2.84
C GLU A 440 -15.73 25.59 4.21
N GLY A 441 -14.53 25.20 4.67
CA GLY A 441 -14.31 24.60 6.00
C GLY A 441 -13.95 23.11 5.97
N ASP A 442 -14.07 22.43 7.11
CA ASP A 442 -13.80 21.00 7.25
C ASP A 442 -15.08 20.13 7.16
N LEU A 443 -14.95 18.82 7.39
CA LEU A 443 -16.08 17.89 7.35
C LEU A 443 -17.15 18.22 8.39
N ASP A 444 -16.74 18.55 9.61
CA ASP A 444 -17.67 18.75 10.72
C ASP A 444 -18.39 20.12 10.59
N THR A 445 -17.70 21.14 10.07
CA THR A 445 -18.29 22.43 9.65
C THR A 445 -19.38 22.22 8.58
N LEU A 446 -19.10 21.44 7.54
CA LEU A 446 -20.10 21.13 6.50
C LEU A 446 -21.28 20.34 7.07
N MET A 447 -21.05 19.36 7.93
CA MET A 447 -22.16 18.62 8.57
C MET A 447 -23.03 19.51 9.45
N ALA A 448 -22.45 20.45 10.20
CA ALA A 448 -23.20 21.41 11.03
C ALA A 448 -24.01 22.39 10.19
N ARG A 449 -23.45 22.87 9.08
CA ARG A 449 -24.17 23.69 8.07
C ARG A 449 -25.31 22.92 7.44
N LEU A 450 -25.08 21.69 7.01
CA LEU A 450 -26.09 20.80 6.42
C LEU A 450 -27.26 20.54 7.39
N ALA A 451 -26.98 20.31 8.67
CA ALA A 451 -28.01 20.19 9.70
C ALA A 451 -28.81 21.49 9.87
N SER A 452 -28.15 22.64 9.78
CA SER A 452 -28.80 23.96 9.87
C SER A 452 -29.67 24.27 8.64
N ILE A 453 -29.21 23.93 7.42
CA ILE A 453 -29.98 24.06 6.19
C ILE A 453 -31.27 23.23 6.27
N ARG A 454 -31.25 22.02 6.85
CA ARG A 454 -32.47 21.20 6.98
C ARG A 454 -33.54 21.81 7.88
N VAL A 455 -33.17 22.58 8.91
CA VAL A 455 -34.14 23.33 9.74
C VAL A 455 -34.88 24.34 8.84
N TRP A 456 -34.15 25.09 8.02
CA TRP A 456 -34.73 26.06 7.10
C TRP A 456 -35.45 25.43 5.91
N ALA A 457 -35.02 24.25 5.43
CA ALA A 457 -35.74 23.48 4.41
C ALA A 457 -37.10 22.98 4.94
N TYR A 458 -37.18 22.56 6.21
CA TYR A 458 -38.45 22.22 6.86
C TYR A 458 -39.38 23.44 6.98
N VAL A 459 -38.84 24.60 7.40
CA VAL A 459 -39.60 25.86 7.42
C VAL A 459 -40.04 26.26 6.00
N ALA A 460 -39.20 26.10 4.98
CA ALA A 460 -39.53 26.39 3.60
C ALA A 460 -40.63 25.45 3.05
N ALA A 461 -40.66 24.18 3.46
CA ALA A 461 -41.69 23.21 3.09
C ALA A 461 -43.10 23.57 3.61
N ARG A 462 -43.22 24.46 4.61
CA ARG A 462 -44.49 25.03 5.08
C ARG A 462 -44.99 26.11 4.13
N GLY A 463 -45.69 25.68 3.08
CA GLY A 463 -46.24 26.57 2.04
C GLY A 463 -47.26 27.61 2.52
N ASP A 464 -47.74 27.49 3.75
CA ASP A 464 -48.62 28.44 4.45
C ASP A 464 -47.86 29.50 5.27
N TRP A 465 -46.54 29.36 5.45
CA TRP A 465 -45.73 30.21 6.34
C TRP A 465 -44.91 31.28 5.61
N LEU A 466 -44.76 31.21 4.28
CA LEU A 466 -43.93 32.10 3.47
C LEU A 466 -44.75 32.70 2.32
N LYS A 467 -44.32 33.86 1.79
CA LYS A 467 -45.01 34.49 0.65
C LYS A 467 -44.67 33.78 -0.66
N ASP A 468 -43.39 33.49 -0.90
CA ASP A 468 -42.90 32.68 -2.02
C ASP A 468 -42.17 31.42 -1.52
N ALA A 469 -42.94 30.51 -0.93
CA ALA A 469 -42.43 29.23 -0.44
C ALA A 469 -41.72 28.41 -1.54
N ALA A 470 -42.13 28.55 -2.81
CA ALA A 470 -41.56 27.79 -3.92
C ALA A 470 -40.12 28.25 -4.23
N ASN A 471 -39.88 29.56 -4.27
CA ASN A 471 -38.54 30.12 -4.45
C ASN A 471 -37.63 29.78 -3.26
N VAL A 472 -38.11 29.96 -2.02
CA VAL A 472 -37.33 29.68 -0.80
C VAL A 472 -36.98 28.18 -0.68
N GLN A 473 -37.89 27.27 -1.04
CA GLN A 473 -37.59 25.84 -1.16
C GLN A 473 -36.52 25.55 -2.23
N GLY A 474 -36.58 26.25 -3.36
CA GLY A 474 -35.59 26.15 -4.43
C GLY A 474 -34.18 26.52 -3.95
N GLU A 475 -34.04 27.65 -3.24
CA GLU A 475 -32.76 28.08 -2.67
C GLU A 475 -32.27 27.17 -1.53
N ALA A 476 -33.17 26.73 -0.64
CA ALA A 476 -32.84 25.75 0.41
C ALA A 476 -32.29 24.45 -0.18
N ARG A 477 -32.89 23.97 -1.28
CA ARG A 477 -32.44 22.77 -1.99
C ARG A 477 -31.10 22.97 -2.68
N LYS A 478 -30.89 24.10 -3.37
CA LYS A 478 -29.58 24.45 -3.98
C LYS A 478 -28.46 24.47 -2.93
N ALA A 479 -28.73 25.05 -1.76
CA ALA A 479 -27.80 25.07 -0.64
C ALA A 479 -27.56 23.66 -0.06
N GLU A 480 -28.60 22.83 0.13
CA GLU A 480 -28.44 21.44 0.61
C GLU A 480 -27.61 20.62 -0.40
N ASP A 481 -27.89 20.72 -1.69
CA ASP A 481 -27.17 20.02 -2.76
C ASP A 481 -25.68 20.45 -2.81
N ALA A 482 -25.39 21.76 -2.83
CA ALA A 482 -24.02 22.29 -2.89
C ALA A 482 -23.16 21.88 -1.67
N VAL A 483 -23.71 21.99 -0.46
CA VAL A 483 -23.03 21.55 0.78
C VAL A 483 -22.88 20.02 0.82
N SER A 484 -23.85 19.28 0.28
CA SER A 484 -23.79 17.81 0.20
C SER A 484 -22.72 17.30 -0.76
N ASP A 485 -22.54 17.98 -1.90
CA ASP A 485 -21.53 17.63 -2.91
C ASP A 485 -20.12 17.98 -2.41
N ALA A 486 -19.93 19.18 -1.85
CA ALA A 486 -18.67 19.55 -1.20
C ALA A 486 -18.29 18.59 -0.05
N LEU A 487 -19.28 18.10 0.70
CA LEU A 487 -19.07 17.08 1.74
C LEU A 487 -18.68 15.73 1.14
N HIS A 488 -19.31 15.30 0.04
CA HIS A 488 -18.95 14.08 -0.66
C HIS A 488 -17.52 14.15 -1.23
N GLU A 489 -17.13 15.28 -1.83
CA GLU A 489 -15.78 15.51 -2.35
C GLU A 489 -14.74 15.45 -1.23
N ARG A 490 -14.97 16.13 -0.11
CA ARG A 490 -14.05 16.09 1.05
C ARG A 490 -13.94 14.70 1.68
N LEU A 491 -15.04 13.97 1.81
CA LEU A 491 -15.00 12.57 2.27
C LEU A 491 -14.18 11.69 1.32
N THR A 492 -14.40 11.84 0.01
CA THR A 492 -13.71 11.04 -1.02
C THR A 492 -12.22 11.37 -1.07
N ALA A 493 -11.85 12.65 -1.11
CA ALA A 493 -10.45 13.09 -1.11
C ALA A 493 -9.69 12.68 0.17
N ARG A 494 -10.38 12.59 1.32
CA ARG A 494 -9.77 12.19 2.60
C ARG A 494 -9.70 10.67 2.79
N PHE A 495 -10.68 9.90 2.31
CA PHE A 495 -10.82 8.48 2.64
C PHE A 495 -10.65 7.51 1.46
N VAL A 496 -10.43 8.01 0.23
CA VAL A 496 -10.23 7.19 -0.97
C VAL A 496 -8.97 7.59 -1.73
N ASP A 497 -7.96 6.71 -1.74
CA ASP A 497 -6.89 6.75 -2.73
C ASP A 497 -7.28 5.87 -3.92
N ARG A 498 -7.78 6.52 -4.98
CA ARG A 498 -8.25 5.85 -6.21
C ARG A 498 -7.16 5.03 -6.90
N ARG A 499 -5.87 5.40 -6.78
CA ARG A 499 -4.76 4.64 -7.39
C ARG A 499 -4.48 3.38 -6.58
N ALA A 500 -4.36 3.51 -5.26
CA ALA A 500 -4.12 2.38 -4.37
C ALA A 500 -5.29 1.39 -4.39
N ALA A 501 -6.53 1.85 -4.34
CA ALA A 501 -7.73 1.00 -4.42
C ALA A 501 -7.78 0.20 -5.73
N HIS A 502 -7.56 0.85 -6.88
CA HIS A 502 -7.56 0.17 -8.18
C HIS A 502 -6.42 -0.85 -8.33
N LEU A 503 -5.24 -0.58 -7.75
CA LEU A 503 -4.10 -1.49 -7.83
C LEU A 503 -4.22 -2.69 -6.87
N ILE A 504 -4.79 -2.48 -5.67
CA ILE A 504 -5.11 -3.57 -4.73
C ILE A 504 -6.20 -4.47 -5.32
N ARG A 505 -7.25 -3.89 -5.91
CA ARG A 505 -8.31 -4.64 -6.59
C ARG A 505 -7.77 -5.62 -7.62
N ARG A 506 -6.86 -5.19 -8.53
CA ARG A 506 -6.26 -6.08 -9.54
C ARG A 506 -5.23 -7.09 -8.98
N LEU A 507 -4.85 -6.98 -7.72
CA LEU A 507 -4.02 -7.99 -7.05
C LEU A 507 -4.87 -9.08 -6.38
N ASP A 508 -6.08 -8.74 -5.92
CA ASP A 508 -7.02 -9.65 -5.25
C ASP A 508 -8.04 -10.28 -6.24
N ASP A 509 -8.45 -9.61 -7.33
CA ASP A 509 -9.43 -10.10 -8.33
C ASP A 509 -8.86 -11.15 -9.33
N THR A 510 -7.56 -11.53 -9.32
CA THR A 510 -6.94 -12.29 -10.43
C THR A 510 -6.04 -13.49 -10.04
N GLU A 511 -6.67 -14.67 -9.91
CA GLU A 511 -6.00 -15.98 -10.04
C GLU A 511 -5.60 -16.30 -11.49
N GLU A 512 -6.26 -15.71 -12.49
CA GLU A 512 -5.87 -15.82 -13.91
C GLU A 512 -4.59 -15.02 -14.25
N GLU A 513 -4.02 -15.30 -15.41
CA GLU A 513 -2.71 -14.78 -15.86
C GLU A 513 -2.78 -13.27 -16.17
N LEU A 514 -2.21 -12.44 -15.29
CA LEU A 514 -1.95 -11.03 -15.57
C LEU A 514 -1.13 -10.87 -16.85
N LEU A 515 -1.56 -9.98 -17.74
CA LEU A 515 -0.85 -9.59 -18.95
C LEU A 515 0.35 -8.68 -18.58
N SER A 516 1.41 -9.32 -18.10
CA SER A 516 2.72 -8.72 -17.96
C SER A 516 3.50 -8.82 -19.26
N ALA A 517 3.92 -7.68 -19.80
CA ALA A 517 4.75 -7.59 -21.00
C ALA A 517 6.07 -6.87 -20.66
N VAL A 518 7.20 -7.52 -20.93
CA VAL A 518 8.50 -6.85 -20.93
C VAL A 518 8.77 -6.38 -22.36
N THR A 519 8.94 -5.08 -22.57
CA THR A 519 9.21 -4.52 -23.90
C THR A 519 10.62 -4.93 -24.34
N ARG A 520 10.88 -4.91 -25.66
CA ARG A 520 12.22 -5.21 -26.20
C ARG A 520 13.30 -4.27 -25.64
N GLN A 521 12.93 -3.06 -25.21
CA GLN A 521 13.82 -2.05 -24.61
C GLN A 521 14.04 -2.24 -23.11
N GLY A 522 13.44 -3.28 -22.52
CA GLY A 522 13.56 -3.65 -21.12
C GLY A 522 12.56 -2.99 -20.18
N GLU A 523 11.52 -2.32 -20.66
CA GLU A 523 10.48 -1.76 -19.77
C GLU A 523 9.56 -2.88 -19.30
N VAL A 524 9.28 -2.93 -18.01
CA VAL A 524 8.37 -3.90 -17.38
C VAL A 524 7.00 -3.25 -17.30
N VAL A 525 6.12 -3.62 -18.22
CA VAL A 525 4.74 -3.15 -18.26
C VAL A 525 3.83 -4.22 -17.68
N VAL A 526 3.00 -3.84 -16.72
CA VAL A 526 1.97 -4.72 -16.14
C VAL A 526 0.62 -4.09 -16.43
N GLU A 527 -0.24 -4.79 -17.18
CA GLU A 527 -1.60 -4.31 -17.49
C GLU A 527 -1.62 -2.88 -18.09
N GLY A 528 -0.70 -2.62 -19.03
CA GLY A 528 -0.59 -1.35 -19.75
C GLY A 528 0.10 -0.20 -19.00
N HIS A 529 0.55 -0.40 -17.76
CA HIS A 529 1.24 0.62 -16.97
C HIS A 529 2.73 0.26 -16.80
N PRO A 530 3.68 1.18 -17.04
CA PRO A 530 5.08 0.91 -16.79
C PRO A 530 5.36 0.90 -15.28
N VAL A 531 6.08 -0.13 -14.82
CA VAL A 531 6.38 -0.38 -13.40
C VAL A 531 7.86 -0.10 -13.09
N GLY A 532 8.70 -0.09 -14.12
CA GLY A 532 10.15 0.08 -14.05
C GLY A 532 10.84 -0.52 -15.28
N ARG A 533 12.17 -0.47 -15.29
CA ARG A 533 13.01 -1.01 -16.35
C ARG A 533 13.90 -2.14 -15.82
N ILE A 534 14.22 -3.12 -16.65
CA ILE A 534 15.18 -4.18 -16.35
C ILE A 534 16.40 -4.14 -17.26
N GLU A 535 17.54 -3.84 -16.65
CA GLU A 535 18.85 -3.75 -17.31
C GLU A 535 19.70 -4.95 -16.90
N GLY A 536 20.04 -5.80 -17.88
CA GLY A 536 20.62 -7.12 -17.60
C GLY A 536 19.66 -7.99 -16.77
N PHE A 537 20.02 -8.17 -15.49
CA PHE A 537 19.22 -8.86 -14.47
C PHE A 537 18.80 -7.96 -13.30
N LEU A 538 19.08 -6.65 -13.36
CA LEU A 538 18.74 -5.68 -12.32
C LEU A 538 17.47 -4.91 -12.69
N PHE A 539 16.54 -4.81 -11.75
CA PHE A 539 15.30 -4.06 -11.92
C PHE A 539 15.41 -2.67 -11.27
N HIS A 540 15.14 -1.64 -12.06
CA HIS A 540 15.12 -0.24 -11.68
C HIS A 540 13.67 0.26 -11.72
N PRO A 541 13.01 0.51 -10.56
CA PRO A 541 11.67 1.09 -10.54
C PRO A 541 11.70 2.52 -11.12
N GLU A 542 10.67 2.89 -11.88
CA GLU A 542 10.61 4.19 -12.58
C GLU A 542 10.20 5.35 -11.66
N ALA A 543 9.51 5.06 -10.55
CA ALA A 543 9.11 6.03 -9.55
C ALA A 543 9.85 5.84 -8.23
N GLU A 544 10.32 6.93 -7.63
CA GLU A 544 10.70 6.97 -6.22
C GLU A 544 9.45 6.79 -5.35
N ALA A 545 9.21 5.54 -4.93
CA ALA A 545 8.08 5.23 -4.05
C ALA A 545 8.29 5.87 -2.66
N GLU A 546 7.42 6.81 -2.31
CA GLU A 546 7.42 7.59 -1.06
C GLU A 546 7.31 6.72 0.20
N THR A 547 6.80 5.49 0.07
CA THR A 547 6.64 4.54 1.18
C THR A 547 7.21 3.15 0.91
N GLU A 548 7.76 2.52 1.95
CA GLU A 548 8.29 1.15 1.90
C GLU A 548 7.26 0.09 1.52
N GLU A 549 5.96 0.34 1.74
CA GLU A 549 4.89 -0.58 1.35
C GLU A 549 4.59 -0.48 -0.17
N GLN A 550 4.65 0.71 -0.77
CA GLN A 550 4.59 0.88 -2.23
C GLN A 550 5.77 0.19 -2.92
N LYS A 551 7.01 0.29 -2.39
CA LYS A 551 8.17 -0.46 -2.91
C LYS A 551 7.92 -1.96 -2.93
N LYS A 552 7.39 -2.53 -1.84
CA LYS A 552 7.05 -3.97 -1.75
C LYS A 552 5.97 -4.37 -2.75
N LEU A 553 5.01 -3.49 -3.02
CA LEU A 553 3.91 -3.70 -3.96
C LEU A 553 4.43 -3.73 -5.42
N ILE A 554 5.25 -2.73 -5.78
CA ILE A 554 5.96 -2.64 -7.06
C ILE A 554 6.86 -3.87 -7.28
N LEU A 555 7.66 -4.25 -6.27
CA LEU A 555 8.51 -5.44 -6.32
C LEU A 555 7.70 -6.73 -6.46
N ARG A 556 6.51 -6.85 -5.83
CA ARG A 556 5.64 -8.03 -5.98
C ARG A 556 5.06 -8.13 -7.39
N ALA A 557 4.65 -7.00 -7.99
CA ALA A 557 4.20 -6.96 -9.38
C ALA A 557 5.35 -7.30 -10.36
N ALA A 558 6.51 -6.68 -10.18
CA ALA A 558 7.72 -6.96 -10.97
C ALA A 558 8.16 -8.43 -10.85
N ARG A 559 8.10 -9.06 -9.66
CA ARG A 559 8.41 -10.49 -9.48
C ARG A 559 7.44 -11.41 -10.23
N ARG A 560 6.14 -11.08 -10.33
CA ARG A 560 5.18 -11.87 -11.12
C ARG A 560 5.45 -11.71 -12.63
N ALA A 561 5.73 -10.49 -13.09
CA ALA A 561 6.06 -10.17 -14.49
C ALA A 561 7.39 -10.79 -14.97
N LEU A 562 8.45 -10.69 -14.17
CA LEU A 562 9.79 -11.15 -14.54
C LEU A 562 9.98 -12.67 -14.39
N LYS A 563 9.00 -13.40 -13.82
CA LYS A 563 9.06 -14.84 -13.58
C LYS A 563 9.31 -15.66 -14.86
N GLU A 564 8.68 -15.28 -15.98
CA GLU A 564 8.89 -15.94 -17.28
C GLU A 564 10.07 -15.39 -18.07
N GLU A 565 10.40 -14.12 -17.88
CA GLU A 565 11.45 -13.42 -18.63
C GLU A 565 12.85 -13.75 -18.09
N MET A 566 13.02 -13.99 -16.78
CA MET A 566 14.33 -14.36 -16.20
C MET A 566 14.91 -15.64 -16.82
N PRO A 567 14.19 -16.77 -16.92
CA PRO A 567 14.69 -17.96 -17.60
C PRO A 567 15.08 -17.70 -19.06
N ARG A 568 14.31 -16.89 -19.80
CA ARG A 568 14.60 -16.54 -21.21
C ARG A 568 15.89 -15.73 -21.32
N ARG A 569 16.11 -14.73 -20.46
CA ARG A 569 17.34 -13.93 -20.43
C ARG A 569 18.56 -14.74 -20.02
N VAL A 570 18.43 -15.65 -19.06
CA VAL A 570 19.52 -16.57 -18.68
C VAL A 570 19.89 -17.49 -19.86
N ALA A 571 18.91 -18.09 -20.53
CA ALA A 571 19.16 -18.92 -21.73
C ALA A 571 19.79 -18.12 -22.89
N ALA A 572 19.37 -16.87 -23.10
CA ALA A 572 19.97 -15.99 -24.10
C ALA A 572 21.44 -15.67 -23.77
N LEU A 573 21.78 -15.47 -22.48
CA LEU A 573 23.16 -15.27 -22.04
C LEU A 573 24.01 -16.55 -22.19
N GLU A 574 23.45 -17.73 -21.88
CA GLU A 574 24.14 -19.02 -22.04
C GLU A 574 24.59 -19.27 -23.49
N VAL A 575 23.73 -18.96 -24.46
CA VAL A 575 23.98 -19.16 -25.91
C VAL A 575 24.68 -17.96 -26.57
N ALA A 576 24.79 -16.82 -25.88
CA ALA A 576 25.50 -15.64 -26.39
C ALA A 576 26.96 -15.98 -26.76
N LYS A 577 27.44 -15.39 -27.86
CA LYS A 577 28.83 -15.49 -28.30
C LYS A 577 29.75 -14.60 -27.45
N ASP A 578 31.06 -14.87 -27.48
CA ASP A 578 32.04 -14.14 -26.65
C ASP A 578 32.22 -12.66 -27.06
N ASP A 579 31.79 -12.27 -28.26
CA ASP A 579 31.75 -10.87 -28.72
C ASP A 579 30.59 -10.06 -28.11
N ALA A 580 29.60 -10.72 -27.50
CA ALA A 580 28.52 -10.07 -26.77
C ALA A 580 28.92 -9.62 -25.33
N PHE A 581 30.13 -9.96 -24.87
CA PHE A 581 30.62 -9.64 -23.53
C PHE A 581 31.82 -8.68 -23.59
N VAL A 582 31.79 -7.65 -22.75
CA VAL A 582 32.84 -6.63 -22.65
C VAL A 582 33.27 -6.49 -21.19
N LEU A 583 34.60 -6.46 -20.95
CA LEU A 583 35.17 -6.26 -19.62
C LEU A 583 35.55 -4.78 -19.43
N THR A 584 34.87 -4.10 -18.51
CA THR A 584 34.99 -2.66 -18.26
C THR A 584 36.21 -2.31 -17.38
N PRO A 585 36.71 -1.06 -17.41
CA PRO A 585 37.79 -0.60 -16.53
C PRO A 585 37.52 -0.78 -15.02
N ALA A 586 36.25 -0.77 -14.63
CA ALA A 586 35.75 -0.99 -13.26
C ALA A 586 35.60 -2.48 -12.89
N HIS A 587 36.20 -3.40 -13.66
CA HIS A 587 36.18 -4.85 -13.44
C HIS A 587 34.80 -5.49 -13.50
N ARG A 588 33.91 -4.96 -14.35
CA ARG A 588 32.57 -5.52 -14.57
C ARG A 588 32.46 -6.14 -15.95
N ILE A 589 31.67 -7.20 -16.07
CA ILE A 589 31.32 -7.80 -17.35
C ILE A 589 29.97 -7.22 -17.77
N SER A 590 29.98 -6.43 -18.85
CA SER A 590 28.78 -5.94 -19.51
C SER A 590 28.37 -6.94 -20.60
N TRP A 591 27.06 -7.21 -20.70
CA TRP A 591 26.46 -8.05 -21.73
C TRP A 591 25.64 -7.17 -22.67
N ASN A 592 25.89 -7.31 -23.97
CA ASN A 592 25.05 -6.76 -25.03
C ASN A 592 24.05 -7.84 -25.48
N ASN A 593 22.76 -7.64 -25.18
CA ASN A 593 21.70 -8.56 -25.58
C ASN A 593 21.05 -8.20 -26.94
N GLY A 594 21.59 -7.20 -27.65
CA GLY A 594 21.07 -6.68 -28.92
C GLY A 594 20.05 -5.55 -28.79
N ALA A 595 19.52 -5.28 -27.57
CA ALA A 595 18.61 -4.17 -27.29
C ALA A 595 19.15 -3.20 -26.22
N SER A 596 19.97 -3.70 -25.28
CA SER A 596 20.70 -2.88 -24.32
C SER A 596 22.05 -3.52 -23.95
N ILE A 597 22.97 -2.69 -23.47
CA ILE A 597 24.24 -3.09 -22.86
C ILE A 597 24.09 -2.84 -21.36
N ALA A 598 24.28 -3.87 -20.54
CA ALA A 598 24.14 -3.77 -19.10
C ALA A 598 25.14 -4.68 -18.36
N ASP A 599 25.57 -4.26 -17.17
CA ASP A 599 26.45 -5.06 -16.33
C ASP A 599 25.71 -6.27 -15.74
N VAL A 600 26.35 -7.45 -15.82
CA VAL A 600 25.78 -8.72 -15.34
C VAL A 600 26.63 -9.41 -14.28
N ALA A 601 27.94 -9.10 -14.22
CA ALA A 601 28.84 -9.64 -13.22
C ALA A 601 30.00 -8.68 -12.89
N ARG A 602 30.70 -8.95 -11.79
CA ARG A 602 31.95 -8.31 -11.39
C ARG A 602 33.06 -9.36 -11.28
N LEU A 603 34.30 -8.99 -11.58
CA LEU A 603 35.48 -9.80 -11.29
C LEU A 603 36.02 -9.55 -9.89
N ARG A 604 36.51 -10.63 -9.27
CA ARG A 604 37.24 -10.62 -8.00
C ARG A 604 38.61 -11.30 -8.17
N PRO A 605 39.62 -10.93 -7.36
CA PRO A 605 40.85 -11.71 -7.28
C PRO A 605 40.55 -13.18 -6.92
N GLY A 606 41.12 -14.11 -7.68
CA GLY A 606 41.06 -15.54 -7.36
C GLY A 606 42.33 -16.05 -6.70
N SER A 607 42.51 -17.37 -6.68
CA SER A 607 43.68 -18.03 -6.07
C SER A 607 44.98 -17.82 -6.84
N GLU A 608 44.91 -17.38 -8.10
CA GLU A 608 46.06 -17.06 -8.94
C GLU A 608 45.79 -15.76 -9.71
N PRO A 609 46.81 -14.91 -9.99
CA PRO A 609 46.62 -13.65 -10.69
C PRO A 609 45.96 -13.77 -12.07
N GLY A 610 46.18 -14.89 -12.78
CA GLY A 610 45.58 -15.18 -14.08
C GLY A 610 44.18 -15.83 -14.01
N LYS A 611 43.66 -16.16 -12.83
CA LYS A 611 42.37 -16.86 -12.65
C LYS A 611 41.41 -16.03 -11.78
N PRO A 612 40.84 -14.93 -12.31
CA PRO A 612 39.85 -14.13 -11.59
C PRO A 612 38.58 -14.94 -11.31
N LEU A 613 37.94 -14.67 -10.18
CA LEU A 613 36.62 -15.21 -9.85
C LEU A 613 35.54 -14.31 -10.46
N VAL A 614 34.51 -14.92 -11.06
CA VAL A 614 33.34 -14.20 -11.58
C VAL A 614 32.22 -14.23 -10.55
N GLU A 615 31.73 -13.06 -10.16
CA GLU A 615 30.63 -12.86 -9.22
C GLU A 615 29.44 -12.20 -9.97
N PRO A 616 28.35 -12.93 -10.30
CA PRO A 616 27.16 -12.33 -10.89
C PRO A 616 26.57 -11.25 -9.97
N LEU A 617 26.07 -10.16 -10.55
CA LEU A 617 25.50 -9.07 -9.75
C LEU A 617 24.28 -9.53 -8.93
N PRO A 618 24.09 -9.01 -7.72
CA PRO A 618 22.98 -9.41 -6.85
C PRO A 618 21.64 -9.00 -7.46
N SER A 619 20.83 -10.00 -7.84
CA SER A 619 19.46 -9.82 -8.32
C SER A 619 18.50 -10.61 -7.45
N GLU A 620 17.40 -9.97 -7.04
CA GLU A 620 16.29 -10.60 -6.31
C GLU A 620 15.47 -11.57 -7.17
N PHE A 621 15.65 -11.52 -8.49
CA PHE A 621 14.85 -12.26 -9.47
C PHE A 621 15.55 -13.51 -10.00
N LEU A 622 16.87 -13.64 -9.76
CA LEU A 622 17.66 -14.83 -10.11
C LEU A 622 17.69 -15.83 -8.97
N ASP A 623 17.18 -17.04 -9.23
CA ASP A 623 17.34 -18.19 -8.33
C ASP A 623 18.81 -18.69 -8.28
N GLY A 624 19.12 -19.58 -7.34
CA GLY A 624 20.48 -20.09 -7.15
C GLY A 624 21.05 -20.86 -8.34
N ALA A 625 20.21 -21.61 -9.06
CA ALA A 625 20.64 -22.40 -10.23
C ALA A 625 20.81 -21.49 -11.47
N GLN A 626 19.95 -20.51 -11.66
CA GLN A 626 20.10 -19.47 -12.68
C GLN A 626 21.38 -18.66 -12.47
N ARG A 627 21.65 -18.23 -11.23
CA ARG A 627 22.86 -17.48 -10.87
C ARG A 627 24.13 -18.28 -11.14
N GLU A 628 24.13 -19.57 -10.81
CA GLU A 628 25.26 -20.46 -11.07
C GLU A 628 25.49 -20.70 -12.58
N ARG A 629 24.42 -20.82 -13.37
CA ARG A 629 24.53 -20.92 -14.84
C ARG A 629 25.10 -19.66 -15.49
N VAL A 630 24.64 -18.47 -15.06
CA VAL A 630 25.22 -17.18 -15.46
C VAL A 630 26.70 -17.12 -15.06
N ARG A 631 27.05 -17.50 -13.81
CA ARG A 631 28.43 -17.57 -13.33
C ARG A 631 29.30 -18.46 -14.23
N ALA A 632 28.84 -19.67 -14.53
CA ALA A 632 29.60 -20.65 -15.32
C ALA A 632 29.83 -20.18 -16.77
N ARG A 633 28.83 -19.58 -17.43
CA ARG A 633 29.01 -19.05 -18.80
C ARG A 633 30.00 -17.88 -18.85
N LEU A 634 29.93 -16.98 -17.87
CA LEU A 634 30.81 -15.81 -17.80
C LEU A 634 32.22 -16.19 -17.34
N ALA A 635 32.37 -17.18 -16.44
CA ALA A 635 33.67 -17.77 -16.11
C ALA A 635 34.35 -18.36 -17.36
N LYS A 636 33.62 -19.15 -18.15
CA LYS A 636 34.13 -19.71 -19.42
C LYS A 636 34.56 -18.63 -20.42
N PHE A 637 33.85 -17.50 -20.49
CA PHE A 637 34.26 -16.34 -21.31
C PHE A 637 35.61 -15.76 -20.84
N ILE A 638 35.76 -15.54 -19.53
CA ILE A 638 37.00 -14.98 -18.96
C ILE A 638 38.16 -15.97 -19.05
N GLU A 639 37.93 -17.25 -18.80
CA GLU A 639 38.91 -18.32 -19.04
C GLU A 639 39.35 -18.37 -20.50
N GLY A 640 38.41 -18.25 -21.45
CA GLY A 640 38.71 -18.15 -22.88
C GLY A 640 39.51 -16.90 -23.26
N LEU A 641 39.19 -15.75 -22.66
CA LEU A 641 39.92 -14.49 -22.86
C LEU A 641 41.36 -14.57 -22.33
N VAL A 642 41.56 -15.13 -21.12
CA VAL A 642 42.88 -15.36 -20.53
C VAL A 642 43.66 -16.40 -21.35
N ALA A 643 43.06 -17.52 -21.73
CA ALA A 643 43.72 -18.54 -22.55
C ALA A 643 44.15 -17.99 -23.93
N LYS A 644 43.34 -17.10 -24.51
CA LYS A 644 43.62 -16.47 -25.80
C LYS A 644 44.76 -15.46 -25.76
N GLU A 645 44.76 -14.56 -24.77
CA GLU A 645 45.71 -13.42 -24.73
C GLU A 645 46.93 -13.68 -23.82
N LEU A 646 46.85 -14.66 -22.91
CA LEU A 646 47.92 -15.04 -21.95
C LEU A 646 48.20 -16.56 -21.87
N GLY A 647 47.59 -17.42 -22.70
CA GLY A 647 47.79 -18.88 -22.66
C GLY A 647 49.23 -19.38 -22.92
N ILE A 648 50.10 -18.50 -23.40
CA ILE A 648 51.55 -18.72 -23.45
C ILE A 648 52.15 -19.00 -22.06
N LEU A 649 51.58 -18.44 -20.99
CA LEU A 649 52.04 -18.66 -19.61
C LEU A 649 51.79 -20.10 -19.16
N SER A 650 50.58 -20.62 -19.38
CA SER A 650 50.26 -22.04 -19.14
C SER A 650 51.13 -22.96 -20.00
N THR A 651 51.42 -22.58 -21.25
CA THR A 651 52.35 -23.32 -22.13
C THR A 651 53.79 -23.35 -21.59
N ILE A 652 54.24 -22.26 -20.95
CA ILE A 652 55.54 -22.16 -20.29
C ILE A 652 55.58 -23.03 -19.03
N GLU A 653 54.52 -23.01 -18.22
CA GLU A 653 54.38 -23.86 -17.02
C GLU A 653 54.46 -25.35 -17.37
N THR A 654 53.63 -25.85 -18.29
CA THR A 654 53.64 -27.26 -18.71
C THR A 654 54.99 -27.68 -19.29
N LYS A 655 55.69 -26.81 -20.03
CA LYS A 655 57.06 -27.10 -20.51
C LYS A 655 58.09 -27.11 -19.39
N ALA A 656 57.90 -26.29 -18.36
CA ALA A 656 58.78 -26.23 -17.19
C ALA A 656 58.58 -27.40 -16.21
N GLU A 657 57.45 -28.11 -16.24
CA GLU A 657 57.26 -29.33 -15.45
C GLU A 657 58.32 -30.39 -15.75
N ALA A 658 58.73 -30.52 -17.02
CA ALA A 658 59.73 -31.49 -17.47
C ALA A 658 61.17 -31.19 -17.02
N GLU A 659 61.50 -29.94 -16.67
CA GLU A 659 62.86 -29.54 -16.26
C GLU A 659 62.82 -28.66 -15.00
N GLY A 660 63.31 -29.19 -13.88
CA GLY A 660 63.26 -28.54 -12.56
C GLY A 660 63.84 -27.12 -12.52
N ALA A 661 64.86 -26.83 -13.33
CA ALA A 661 65.49 -25.50 -13.40
C ALA A 661 64.58 -24.41 -14.01
N LEU A 662 63.58 -24.79 -14.80
CA LEU A 662 62.63 -23.85 -15.44
C LEU A 662 61.43 -23.52 -14.53
N ARG A 663 61.14 -24.35 -13.52
CA ARG A 663 59.96 -24.20 -12.65
C ARG A 663 59.93 -22.89 -11.88
N GLY A 664 61.07 -22.46 -11.33
CA GLY A 664 61.19 -21.17 -10.62
C GLY A 664 60.88 -19.96 -11.52
N PRO A 665 61.58 -19.80 -12.66
CA PRO A 665 61.26 -18.79 -13.66
C PRO A 665 59.82 -18.82 -14.18
N ALA A 666 59.25 -20.01 -14.42
CA ALA A 666 57.87 -20.17 -14.87
C ALA A 666 56.86 -19.70 -13.81
N PHE A 667 57.05 -20.11 -12.55
CA PHE A 667 56.23 -19.66 -11.42
C PHE A 667 56.30 -18.13 -11.25
N LEU A 668 57.50 -17.54 -11.30
CA LEU A 668 57.69 -16.09 -11.20
C LEU A 668 56.95 -15.33 -12.32
N LEU A 669 57.00 -15.85 -13.56
CA LEU A 669 56.26 -15.29 -14.68
C LEU A 669 54.74 -15.42 -14.49
N ARG A 670 54.24 -16.54 -13.94
CA ARG A 670 52.80 -16.69 -13.64
C ARG A 670 52.32 -15.63 -12.64
N GLU A 671 53.02 -15.49 -11.52
CA GLU A 671 52.66 -14.53 -10.47
C GLU A 671 52.69 -13.07 -10.94
N GLN A 672 53.56 -12.74 -11.91
CA GLN A 672 53.68 -11.39 -12.48
C GLN A 672 53.07 -11.26 -13.89
N LEU A 673 52.15 -12.18 -14.24
CA LEU A 673 51.38 -12.17 -15.49
C LEU A 673 52.23 -12.10 -16.78
N GLY A 674 53.45 -12.64 -16.77
CA GLY A 674 54.34 -12.77 -17.93
C GLY A 674 55.50 -11.80 -18.00
N LEU A 675 55.75 -11.00 -16.96
CA LEU A 675 56.85 -10.03 -16.91
C LEU A 675 57.30 -9.83 -15.46
N ALA A 676 58.55 -10.15 -15.17
CA ALA A 676 59.20 -9.84 -13.90
C ALA A 676 60.43 -8.96 -14.11
N LEU A 677 60.46 -7.80 -13.48
CA LEU A 677 61.59 -6.88 -13.57
C LEU A 677 62.76 -7.30 -12.66
N GLY A 678 63.97 -6.99 -13.11
CA GLY A 678 65.21 -7.23 -12.41
C GLY A 678 65.60 -8.71 -12.29
N GLY A 679 66.63 -8.97 -11.49
CA GLY A 679 67.02 -10.31 -11.06
C GLY A 679 67.55 -11.26 -12.14
N THR A 680 67.74 -10.83 -13.40
CA THR A 680 68.25 -11.67 -14.49
C THR A 680 69.78 -11.68 -14.57
N GLU A 681 70.43 -10.51 -14.47
CA GLU A 681 71.88 -10.38 -14.41
C GLU A 681 72.41 -11.01 -13.11
N GLY A 682 73.49 -11.79 -13.20
CA GLY A 682 74.03 -12.59 -12.08
C GLY A 682 73.30 -13.92 -11.83
N ASN A 683 71.97 -13.92 -11.73
CA ASN A 683 71.22 -15.11 -11.27
C ASN A 683 70.89 -16.13 -12.37
N ILE A 684 70.76 -15.70 -13.65
CA ILE A 684 70.39 -16.59 -14.76
C ILE A 684 71.60 -16.83 -15.67
N GLY A 685 72.23 -17.99 -15.49
CA GLY A 685 73.37 -18.47 -16.28
C GLY A 685 73.05 -18.80 -17.75
N PRO A 686 74.06 -18.91 -18.63
CA PRO A 686 73.87 -18.99 -20.08
C PRO A 686 73.05 -20.20 -20.54
N ASP A 687 73.25 -21.38 -19.94
CA ASP A 687 72.47 -22.59 -20.22
C ASP A 687 70.96 -22.37 -19.93
N LEU A 688 70.64 -21.84 -18.74
CA LEU A 688 69.26 -21.53 -18.38
C LEU A 688 68.65 -20.45 -19.29
N ARG A 689 69.43 -19.45 -19.74
CA ARG A 689 68.94 -18.47 -20.74
C ARG A 689 68.61 -19.13 -22.09
N GLN A 690 69.39 -20.12 -22.53
CA GLN A 690 69.11 -20.85 -23.77
C GLN A 690 67.83 -21.70 -23.65
N LYS A 691 67.64 -22.37 -22.51
CA LYS A 691 66.43 -23.17 -22.21
C LYS A 691 65.17 -22.31 -22.09
N LEU A 692 65.25 -21.18 -21.38
CA LEU A 692 64.18 -20.18 -21.31
C LEU A 692 63.81 -19.66 -22.71
N LYS A 693 64.80 -19.36 -23.55
CA LYS A 693 64.59 -18.94 -24.95
C LYS A 693 63.88 -20.01 -25.78
N ALA A 694 64.17 -21.30 -25.56
CA ALA A 694 63.53 -22.41 -26.26
C ALA A 694 62.03 -22.56 -25.92
N ILE A 695 61.60 -22.15 -24.72
CA ILE A 695 60.19 -22.13 -24.32
C ILE A 695 59.48 -20.79 -24.57
N GLY A 696 60.15 -19.82 -25.22
CA GLY A 696 59.58 -18.51 -25.59
C GLY A 696 59.85 -17.38 -24.58
N VAL A 697 60.52 -17.65 -23.47
CA VAL A 697 60.86 -16.67 -22.43
C VAL A 697 62.15 -15.93 -22.78
N ARG A 698 62.21 -14.62 -22.50
CA ARG A 698 63.40 -13.80 -22.64
C ARG A 698 63.91 -13.38 -21.26
N ALA A 699 65.07 -13.90 -20.88
CA ALA A 699 65.88 -13.36 -19.79
C ALA A 699 66.79 -12.28 -20.36
N GLY A 700 66.34 -11.02 -20.26
CA GLY A 700 67.05 -9.84 -20.73
C GLY A 700 68.01 -9.26 -19.68
N ARG A 701 68.30 -7.96 -19.80
CA ARG A 701 69.06 -7.15 -18.85
C ARG A 701 68.18 -6.52 -17.77
N PHE A 702 66.99 -6.07 -18.15
CA PHE A 702 66.04 -5.37 -17.28
C PHE A 702 64.92 -6.28 -16.77
N ALA A 703 64.58 -7.36 -17.49
CA ALA A 703 63.48 -8.23 -17.12
C ALA A 703 63.63 -9.70 -17.56
N LEU A 704 62.94 -10.59 -16.84
CA LEU A 704 62.49 -11.88 -17.32
C LEU A 704 61.07 -11.72 -17.85
N PHE A 705 60.84 -11.86 -19.16
CA PHE A 705 59.54 -11.58 -19.75
C PHE A 705 59.18 -12.49 -20.93
N VAL A 706 57.89 -12.57 -21.23
CA VAL A 706 57.35 -13.21 -22.42
C VAL A 706 57.01 -12.13 -23.45
N PRO A 707 57.62 -12.11 -24.65
CA PRO A 707 57.35 -11.06 -25.65
C PRO A 707 55.88 -10.94 -26.05
N GLU A 708 55.11 -12.02 -25.95
CA GLU A 708 53.67 -11.99 -26.23
C GLU A 708 52.86 -11.21 -25.19
N ALA A 709 53.33 -11.16 -23.93
CA ALA A 709 52.70 -10.38 -22.85
C ALA A 709 52.87 -8.86 -23.01
N LEU A 710 53.65 -8.42 -24.01
CA LEU A 710 53.83 -7.04 -24.45
C LEU A 710 53.01 -6.69 -25.72
N LYS A 711 52.19 -7.63 -26.23
CA LYS A 711 51.22 -7.31 -27.29
C LYS A 711 50.09 -6.43 -26.70
N PRO A 712 49.50 -5.47 -27.46
CA PRO A 712 48.53 -4.52 -26.90
C PRO A 712 47.33 -5.13 -26.16
N ARG A 713 46.77 -6.25 -26.66
CA ARG A 713 45.64 -6.93 -26.00
C ARG A 713 46.07 -7.67 -24.73
N ALA A 714 47.22 -8.34 -24.75
CA ALA A 714 47.80 -8.95 -23.55
C ALA A 714 48.12 -7.88 -22.50
N MET A 715 48.72 -6.75 -22.88
CA MET A 715 48.94 -5.61 -21.98
C MET A 715 47.62 -5.09 -21.38
N ALA A 716 46.55 -4.99 -22.17
CA ALA A 716 45.23 -4.56 -21.68
C ALA A 716 44.65 -5.51 -20.63
N LEU A 717 44.70 -6.83 -20.88
CA LEU A 717 44.23 -7.82 -19.91
C LEU A 717 45.09 -7.83 -18.64
N ARG A 718 46.42 -7.71 -18.78
CA ARG A 718 47.36 -7.63 -17.64
C ARG A 718 47.11 -6.39 -16.78
N ALA A 719 46.82 -5.24 -17.41
CA ALA A 719 46.45 -4.02 -16.71
C ALA A 719 45.17 -4.20 -15.87
N GLN A 720 44.13 -4.81 -16.47
CA GLN A 720 42.87 -5.09 -15.76
C GLN A 720 43.07 -6.06 -14.60
N LEU A 721 43.75 -7.20 -14.80
CA LEU A 721 44.01 -8.19 -13.74
C LEU A 721 44.85 -7.60 -12.58
N TRP A 722 45.84 -6.76 -12.89
CA TRP A 722 46.65 -6.07 -11.88
C TRP A 722 45.88 -4.99 -11.10
N ALA A 723 45.07 -4.19 -11.78
CA ALA A 723 44.23 -3.17 -11.15
C ALA A 723 43.14 -3.82 -10.28
N MET A 724 42.57 -4.93 -10.74
CA MET A 724 41.62 -5.76 -9.98
C MET A 724 42.25 -6.31 -8.70
N SER A 725 43.48 -6.82 -8.75
CA SER A 725 44.17 -7.35 -7.55
C SER A 725 44.48 -6.29 -6.50
N ARG A 726 44.52 -5.01 -6.89
CA ARG A 726 44.67 -3.83 -6.02
C ARG A 726 43.37 -3.11 -5.69
N ASN A 727 42.23 -3.61 -6.20
CA ASN A 727 40.90 -2.99 -6.06
C ASN A 727 40.87 -1.50 -6.45
N ILE A 728 41.57 -1.14 -7.52
CA ILE A 728 41.55 0.19 -8.15
C ILE A 728 40.94 0.08 -9.55
N GLU A 729 40.41 1.18 -10.08
CA GLU A 729 39.98 1.22 -11.48
C GLU A 729 41.19 1.03 -12.43
N THR A 730 40.97 0.40 -13.58
CA THR A 730 42.05 0.12 -14.56
C THR A 730 42.57 1.44 -15.14
N PRO A 731 43.85 1.81 -14.92
CA PRO A 731 44.40 3.02 -15.52
C PRO A 731 44.45 2.91 -17.05
N GLY A 732 44.13 3.99 -17.74
CA GLY A 732 44.14 4.01 -19.20
C GLY A 732 45.53 3.80 -19.79
N LEU A 733 45.59 3.14 -20.95
CA LEU A 733 46.81 2.67 -21.60
C LEU A 733 47.23 3.59 -22.76
N PRO A 734 48.52 3.63 -23.12
CA PRO A 734 49.00 4.42 -24.24
C PRO A 734 48.54 3.82 -25.57
N ALA A 735 48.49 4.63 -26.62
CA ALA A 735 48.13 4.17 -27.96
C ALA A 735 49.06 3.01 -28.43
N PRO A 736 48.50 1.96 -29.08
CA PRO A 736 49.30 0.86 -29.60
C PRO A 736 50.43 1.33 -30.50
N GLY A 737 51.64 0.80 -30.27
CA GLY A 737 52.83 1.12 -31.08
C GLY A 737 53.77 2.16 -30.46
N LEU A 738 53.33 2.98 -29.50
CA LEU A 738 54.22 3.90 -28.79
C LEU A 738 55.41 3.18 -28.13
N VAL A 739 56.58 3.81 -28.19
CA VAL A 739 57.88 3.26 -27.74
C VAL A 739 58.44 4.01 -26.53
N ALA A 740 58.17 5.31 -26.43
CA ALA A 740 58.54 6.18 -25.33
C ALA A 740 57.34 7.02 -24.87
N LEU A 741 57.28 7.29 -23.57
CA LEU A 741 56.35 8.24 -22.95
C LEU A 741 57.16 9.27 -22.17
N GLN A 742 56.86 10.56 -22.35
CA GLN A 742 57.51 11.63 -21.59
C GLN A 742 56.99 11.64 -20.14
N ARG A 743 57.92 11.66 -19.18
CA ARG A 743 57.61 11.84 -17.75
C ARG A 743 57.46 13.34 -17.50
N ARG A 744 56.26 13.79 -17.10
CA ARG A 744 56.10 15.17 -16.59
C ARG A 744 56.76 15.25 -15.21
N ASP A 745 57.53 16.30 -14.99
CA ASP A 745 57.98 16.69 -13.66
C ASP A 745 56.85 17.50 -12.99
N PRO A 746 56.34 17.12 -11.80
CA PRO A 746 55.26 17.85 -11.13
C PRO A 746 55.58 19.32 -10.82
N ALA A 747 56.86 19.70 -10.82
CA ALA A 747 57.32 21.06 -10.50
C ALA A 747 57.47 21.99 -11.74
N ALA A 748 57.21 21.50 -12.95
CA ALA A 748 57.32 22.30 -14.18
C ALA A 748 55.93 22.78 -14.67
N GLU A 749 55.68 24.09 -14.52
CA GLU A 749 54.38 24.76 -14.71
C GLU A 749 53.81 24.72 -16.15
N GLY A 750 52.50 24.99 -16.29
CA GLY A 750 51.87 25.38 -17.56
C GLY A 750 50.46 24.82 -17.82
N GLU A 751 49.43 25.57 -17.44
CA GLU A 751 48.02 25.25 -17.73
C GLU A 751 47.66 25.47 -19.21
N SER A 752 47.67 24.40 -20.03
CA SER A 752 46.96 24.43 -21.33
C SER A 752 46.75 23.06 -22.01
N ALA A 753 47.57 22.06 -21.67
CA ALA A 753 47.44 20.70 -22.22
C ALA A 753 47.00 19.71 -21.14
N ALA A 754 45.84 19.07 -21.37
CA ALA A 754 45.32 17.98 -20.55
C ALA A 754 46.43 16.96 -20.25
N ALA A 755 46.57 16.58 -18.97
CA ALA A 755 47.63 15.69 -18.57
C ALA A 755 47.51 14.34 -19.30
N PRO A 756 48.60 13.81 -19.87
CA PRO A 756 48.55 12.52 -20.53
C PRO A 756 48.23 11.44 -19.49
N VAL A 757 47.47 10.42 -19.89
CA VAL A 757 46.88 9.41 -18.97
C VAL A 757 47.91 8.67 -18.11
N TRP A 758 49.17 8.59 -18.57
CA TRP A 758 50.28 7.99 -17.82
C TRP A 758 50.88 8.87 -16.72
N ALA A 759 50.56 10.16 -16.66
CA ALA A 759 50.99 11.04 -15.58
C ALA A 759 50.29 10.72 -14.25
N SER A 760 49.11 10.09 -14.29
CA SER A 760 48.32 9.66 -13.13
C SER A 760 48.41 8.16 -12.86
N TRP A 761 49.43 7.46 -13.39
CA TRP A 761 49.60 6.03 -13.14
C TRP A 761 50.09 5.76 -11.71
N PRO A 762 49.48 4.79 -11.00
CA PRO A 762 49.91 4.45 -9.65
C PRO A 762 51.28 3.74 -9.64
N PRO A 763 52.04 3.81 -8.53
CA PRO A 763 53.36 3.17 -8.42
C PRO A 763 53.35 1.69 -8.80
N GLY A 764 54.34 1.26 -9.58
CA GLY A 764 54.47 -0.12 -10.09
C GLY A 764 53.53 -0.50 -11.24
N PHE A 765 52.60 0.36 -11.67
CA PHE A 765 51.75 0.06 -12.82
C PHE A 765 52.55 0.01 -14.13
N ALA A 766 53.33 1.07 -14.41
CA ALA A 766 54.17 1.19 -15.60
C ALA A 766 55.05 -0.06 -15.81
N GLU A 767 55.75 -0.46 -14.76
CA GLU A 767 56.58 -1.66 -14.69
C GLU A 767 55.80 -2.93 -15.07
N THR A 768 54.62 -3.11 -14.46
CA THR A 768 53.77 -4.27 -14.69
C THR A 768 53.33 -4.37 -16.16
N ILE A 769 52.84 -3.28 -16.75
CA ILE A 769 52.41 -3.28 -18.17
C ILE A 769 53.58 -3.24 -19.16
N GLY A 770 54.84 -3.16 -18.69
CA GLY A 770 56.04 -3.32 -19.51
C GLY A 770 56.70 -2.03 -19.98
N TRP A 771 56.66 -1.00 -19.14
CA TRP A 771 57.37 0.26 -19.30
C TRP A 771 58.42 0.40 -18.20
N ILE A 772 59.67 0.68 -18.57
CA ILE A 772 60.78 0.89 -17.64
C ILE A 772 61.17 2.36 -17.57
N GLU A 773 61.65 2.82 -16.42
CA GLU A 773 62.18 4.17 -16.27
C GLU A 773 63.55 4.32 -16.96
N ALA A 774 63.70 5.37 -17.79
CA ALA A 774 64.93 5.69 -18.50
C ALA A 774 65.19 7.21 -18.49
N GLY A 775 65.30 7.76 -17.27
CA GLY A 775 65.51 9.19 -17.03
C GLY A 775 64.22 9.99 -17.23
N PRO A 776 64.18 10.99 -18.14
CA PRO A 776 63.00 11.82 -18.39
C PRO A 776 61.87 11.09 -19.16
N VAL A 777 62.08 9.82 -19.53
CA VAL A 777 61.11 9.02 -20.30
C VAL A 777 60.87 7.65 -19.68
N LEU A 778 59.68 7.11 -19.91
CA LEU A 778 59.39 5.68 -19.80
C LEU A 778 59.59 5.03 -21.17
N LEU A 779 60.34 3.93 -21.24
CA LEU A 779 60.58 3.16 -22.46
C LEU A 779 59.87 1.81 -22.42
N ARG A 780 59.33 1.37 -23.55
CA ARG A 780 58.72 0.04 -23.67
C ARG A 780 59.81 -1.04 -23.59
N LEU A 781 59.60 -2.05 -22.74
CA LEU A 781 60.60 -3.03 -22.33
C LEU A 781 61.25 -3.78 -23.51
N ASP A 782 60.48 -4.18 -24.51
CA ASP A 782 61.00 -4.88 -25.71
C ASP A 782 62.00 -4.04 -26.50
N VAL A 783 61.78 -2.73 -26.59
CA VAL A 783 62.69 -1.81 -27.26
C VAL A 783 63.92 -1.54 -26.40
N ALA A 784 63.74 -1.28 -25.10
CA ALA A 784 64.85 -1.06 -24.18
C ALA A 784 65.81 -2.27 -24.13
N GLU A 785 65.28 -3.50 -24.04
CA GLU A 785 66.05 -4.74 -24.06
C GLU A 785 66.79 -4.95 -25.38
N ARG A 786 66.12 -4.72 -26.52
CA ARG A 786 66.74 -4.83 -27.86
C ARG A 786 67.89 -3.83 -28.03
N ILE A 787 67.68 -2.58 -27.63
CA ILE A 787 68.70 -1.54 -27.70
C ILE A 787 69.85 -1.85 -26.74
N ALA A 788 69.57 -2.22 -25.49
CA ALA A 788 70.62 -2.57 -24.54
C ALA A 788 71.45 -3.79 -24.97
N ALA A 789 70.86 -4.78 -25.63
CA ALA A 789 71.59 -5.91 -26.21
C ALA A 789 72.52 -5.48 -27.36
N GLU A 790 72.04 -4.60 -28.26
CA GLU A 790 72.81 -4.06 -29.39
C GLU A 790 73.97 -3.17 -28.92
N LEU A 791 73.69 -2.19 -28.07
CA LEU A 791 74.70 -1.30 -27.49
C LEU A 791 75.68 -2.10 -26.62
N GLY A 792 75.21 -3.11 -25.89
CA GLY A 792 76.05 -4.04 -25.11
C GLY A 792 76.99 -4.86 -25.99
N TYR A 793 76.55 -5.30 -27.16
CA TYR A 793 77.39 -5.98 -28.15
C TYR A 793 78.42 -5.04 -28.78
N LEU A 794 78.00 -3.85 -29.25
CA LEU A 794 78.87 -2.82 -29.82
C LEU A 794 79.98 -2.40 -28.85
N THR A 795 79.64 -2.22 -27.57
CA THR A 795 80.57 -1.77 -26.53
C THR A 795 81.34 -2.89 -25.82
N ARG A 796 81.17 -4.16 -26.24
CA ARG A 796 81.77 -5.34 -25.57
C ARG A 796 83.30 -5.33 -25.55
N ARG A 797 83.95 -4.78 -26.58
CA ARG A 797 85.42 -4.79 -26.74
C ARG A 797 86.07 -3.44 -26.41
N ALA A 798 85.42 -2.34 -26.80
CA ALA A 798 85.89 -0.97 -26.60
C ALA A 798 84.70 -0.01 -26.63
N PRO A 799 84.84 1.23 -26.15
CA PRO A 799 83.81 2.25 -26.33
C PRO A 799 83.54 2.55 -27.81
N ALA A 800 82.29 2.64 -28.21
CA ALA A 800 81.86 2.84 -29.60
C ALA A 800 80.96 4.08 -29.71
N PRO A 801 80.90 4.77 -30.87
CA PRO A 801 79.86 5.79 -31.08
C PRO A 801 78.47 5.14 -31.09
N PRO A 802 77.42 5.82 -30.58
CA PRO A 802 76.05 5.34 -30.71
C PRO A 802 75.59 5.36 -32.18
N PRO A 803 74.70 4.45 -32.63
CA PRO A 803 74.08 4.52 -33.95
C PRO A 803 73.39 5.88 -34.20
N PRO A 804 73.46 6.45 -35.41
CA PRO A 804 72.95 7.80 -35.69
C PRO A 804 71.41 7.89 -35.61
N ASP A 805 70.71 6.77 -35.77
CA ASP A 805 69.25 6.65 -35.69
C ASP A 805 68.73 6.34 -34.27
N LEU A 806 69.63 6.22 -33.28
CA LEU A 806 69.31 5.72 -31.94
C LEU A 806 68.25 6.55 -31.20
N ALA A 807 68.28 7.88 -31.33
CA ALA A 807 67.27 8.77 -30.73
C ALA A 807 65.87 8.49 -31.29
N SER A 808 65.74 8.39 -32.62
CA SER A 808 64.49 8.05 -33.31
C SER A 808 63.98 6.67 -32.92
N ARG A 809 64.88 5.66 -32.88
CA ARG A 809 64.56 4.28 -32.48
C ARG A 809 64.13 4.13 -31.03
N LEU A 810 64.58 5.02 -30.15
CA LEU A 810 64.15 5.11 -28.75
C LEU A 810 62.93 6.02 -28.57
N GLY A 811 62.49 6.76 -29.58
CA GLY A 811 61.38 7.73 -29.47
C GLY A 811 61.72 8.95 -28.60
N VAL A 812 63.01 9.28 -28.45
CA VAL A 812 63.50 10.40 -27.62
C VAL A 812 64.06 11.52 -28.49
N LYS A 813 64.13 12.73 -27.93
CA LYS A 813 64.82 13.86 -28.56
C LYS A 813 66.34 13.70 -28.42
N ALA A 814 67.11 14.37 -29.27
CA ALA A 814 68.57 14.26 -29.29
C ALA A 814 69.25 14.79 -28.00
N ASP A 815 68.66 15.81 -27.37
CA ASP A 815 69.09 16.39 -26.08
C ASP A 815 68.93 15.42 -24.89
N THR A 816 67.83 14.66 -24.86
CA THR A 816 67.50 13.71 -23.79
C THR A 816 68.18 12.35 -23.95
N LEU A 817 68.70 12.03 -25.15
CA LEU A 817 69.34 10.74 -25.46
C LEU A 817 70.44 10.38 -24.45
N GLY A 818 71.30 11.33 -24.06
CA GLY A 818 72.41 11.07 -23.13
C GLY A 818 71.93 10.62 -21.75
N VAL A 819 70.94 11.33 -21.19
CA VAL A 819 70.34 10.98 -19.89
C VAL A 819 69.63 9.62 -19.97
N THR A 820 68.89 9.36 -21.06
CA THR A 820 68.24 8.07 -21.31
C THR A 820 69.22 6.91 -21.37
N LEU A 821 70.35 7.05 -22.09
CA LEU A 821 71.39 6.01 -22.17
C LEU A 821 72.09 5.76 -20.83
N THR A 822 72.27 6.83 -20.04
CA THR A 822 72.85 6.73 -18.69
C THR A 822 71.91 5.97 -17.75
N ALA A 823 70.60 6.25 -17.81
CA ALA A 823 69.58 5.52 -17.04
C ALA A 823 69.44 4.04 -17.47
N LEU A 824 69.62 3.74 -18.76
CA LEU A 824 69.72 2.36 -19.27
C LEU A 824 71.04 1.65 -18.89
N GLY A 825 71.87 2.27 -18.06
CA GLY A 825 73.09 1.67 -17.52
C GLY A 825 74.23 1.57 -18.53
N PHE A 826 74.38 2.56 -19.42
CA PHE A 826 75.57 2.78 -20.26
C PHE A 826 76.34 4.01 -19.79
N ARG A 827 77.67 3.99 -19.92
CA ARG A 827 78.51 5.13 -19.59
C ARG A 827 78.78 5.96 -20.84
N LEU A 828 78.49 7.26 -20.78
CA LEU A 828 78.90 8.22 -21.79
C LEU A 828 80.38 8.60 -21.63
N ILE A 829 81.05 8.83 -22.75
CA ILE A 829 82.38 9.40 -22.85
C ILE A 829 82.24 10.57 -23.82
N GLU A 830 82.30 11.78 -23.26
CA GLU A 830 82.13 13.02 -24.01
C GLU A 830 83.29 13.27 -25.00
N PRO A 831 83.07 14.07 -26.05
CA PRO A 831 84.14 14.59 -26.89
C PRO A 831 85.19 15.30 -26.05
N VAL A 832 86.46 14.89 -26.18
CA VAL A 832 87.57 15.73 -25.71
C VAL A 832 87.74 16.85 -26.74
N PRO A 833 87.74 18.14 -26.34
CA PRO A 833 88.07 19.24 -27.24
C PRO A 833 89.46 19.06 -27.83
N LEU A 834 89.66 19.44 -29.10
CA LEU A 834 90.99 19.50 -29.68
C LEU A 834 91.79 20.62 -29.00
N GLU A 835 93.03 20.33 -28.64
CA GLU A 835 93.94 21.33 -28.09
C GLU A 835 94.33 22.37 -29.16
N GLU A 836 94.72 23.56 -28.71
CA GLU A 836 95.01 24.70 -29.59
C GLU A 836 96.15 24.35 -30.58
N GLY A 837 95.84 24.41 -31.88
CA GLY A 837 96.75 24.02 -32.97
C GLY A 837 96.56 22.60 -33.53
N GLN A 838 95.65 21.78 -32.99
CA GLN A 838 95.30 20.48 -33.58
C GLN A 838 94.13 20.60 -34.58
N TYR A 839 94.26 19.97 -35.75
CA TYR A 839 93.25 19.99 -36.82
C TYR A 839 92.74 18.57 -37.13
N GLY A 840 91.42 18.38 -37.06
CA GLY A 840 90.76 17.11 -37.37
C GLY A 840 89.26 17.13 -37.04
N PRO A 841 88.49 16.10 -37.41
CA PRO A 841 87.11 15.97 -36.97
C PRO A 841 87.06 15.74 -35.45
N PRO A 842 86.13 16.39 -34.72
CA PRO A 842 86.02 16.21 -33.27
C PRO A 842 85.69 14.75 -32.93
N THR A 843 86.25 14.26 -31.82
CA THR A 843 85.96 12.89 -31.36
C THR A 843 84.47 12.76 -31.06
N PRO A 844 83.72 11.84 -31.72
CA PRO A 844 82.29 11.71 -31.46
C PRO A 844 82.03 11.22 -30.05
N LEU A 845 80.84 11.55 -29.50
CA LEU A 845 80.33 10.97 -28.26
C LEU A 845 80.43 9.44 -28.33
N ARG A 846 81.04 8.80 -27.33
CA ARG A 846 81.17 7.33 -27.26
C ARG A 846 80.41 6.77 -26.07
N ILE A 847 79.76 5.64 -26.27
CA ILE A 847 79.15 4.82 -25.24
C ILE A 847 80.11 3.69 -24.81
N ALA A 848 80.04 3.29 -23.55
CA ALA A 848 80.77 2.16 -22.99
C ALA A 848 79.88 1.35 -22.02
N GLN A 849 80.23 0.09 -21.80
CA GLN A 849 79.66 -0.70 -20.71
C GLN A 849 79.96 -0.06 -19.34
N PRO A 850 79.12 -0.31 -18.31
CA PRO A 850 79.39 0.13 -16.95
C PRO A 850 80.72 -0.46 -16.46
N ARG A 851 81.48 0.28 -15.65
CA ARG A 851 82.69 -0.26 -15.04
C ARG A 851 82.29 -1.43 -14.13
N PRO A 852 82.97 -2.59 -14.19
CA PRO A 852 82.80 -3.60 -13.15
C PRO A 852 83.16 -2.94 -11.82
N GLN A 853 82.30 -3.09 -10.81
CA GLN A 853 82.63 -2.70 -9.45
C GLN A 853 83.81 -3.57 -9.02
N HIS A 854 85.00 -2.99 -8.99
CA HIS A 854 86.12 -3.60 -8.29
C HIS A 854 85.67 -3.80 -6.85
N HIS A 855 85.62 -5.05 -6.38
CA HIS A 855 85.56 -5.30 -4.95
C HIS A 855 86.66 -4.48 -4.30
N ALA A 856 86.27 -3.56 -3.41
CA ALA A 856 87.22 -2.84 -2.59
C ALA A 856 88.05 -3.89 -1.85
N ARG A 857 89.35 -3.95 -2.14
CA ARG A 857 90.27 -4.83 -1.41
C ARG A 857 90.15 -4.46 0.05
N GLY A 858 89.74 -5.42 0.88
CA GLY A 858 89.60 -5.19 2.30
C GLY A 858 90.92 -4.70 2.90
N ASP A 859 90.85 -3.60 3.66
CA ASP A 859 91.95 -3.15 4.48
C ASP A 859 92.34 -4.27 5.46
N ARG A 860 93.64 -4.59 5.48
CA ARG A 860 94.18 -5.52 6.48
C ARG A 860 94.18 -4.84 7.84
N ARG A 861 93.36 -5.35 8.77
CA ARG A 861 93.69 -5.35 10.20
C ARG A 861 93.82 -6.80 10.70
N PRO A 862 94.67 -7.06 11.71
CA PRO A 862 95.19 -8.41 11.94
C PRO A 862 94.23 -9.31 12.72
N GLN A 863 94.35 -10.62 12.52
CA GLN A 863 93.79 -11.63 13.41
C GLN A 863 94.56 -11.68 14.74
N PRO A 864 93.87 -12.00 15.85
CA PRO A 864 94.41 -12.84 16.91
C PRO A 864 94.18 -14.32 16.59
N HIS A 865 95.13 -15.17 16.97
CA HIS A 865 95.09 -16.62 16.73
C HIS A 865 94.06 -17.37 17.59
N GLN A 866 93.37 -18.30 16.94
CA GLN A 866 93.20 -19.73 17.27
C GLN A 866 92.98 -20.19 18.73
N GLY A 867 91.94 -21.02 18.90
CA GLY A 867 91.79 -21.97 20.02
C GLY A 867 90.80 -23.07 19.64
N GLN A 868 91.27 -24.32 19.52
CA GLN A 868 90.43 -25.50 19.27
C GLN A 868 89.87 -26.04 20.60
N GLY A 869 88.68 -26.65 20.58
CA GLY A 869 88.11 -27.31 21.77
C GLY A 869 86.86 -28.13 21.47
N GLN A 870 86.89 -29.42 21.81
CA GLN A 870 85.77 -30.35 21.70
C GLN A 870 84.96 -30.40 23.01
N GLY A 871 83.70 -30.87 22.97
CA GLY A 871 83.16 -31.69 24.07
C GLY A 871 81.88 -31.23 24.80
N GLN A 872 80.77 -31.92 24.48
CA GLN A 872 79.74 -32.48 25.39
C GLN A 872 78.87 -31.62 26.35
N GLY A 873 77.56 -31.91 26.33
CA GLY A 873 76.60 -31.71 27.43
C GLY A 873 76.02 -30.29 27.58
N GLN A 874 74.76 -30.07 27.98
CA GLN A 874 73.65 -30.97 28.36
C GLN A 874 72.30 -30.30 28.01
N ARG A 875 71.16 -30.99 28.22
CA ARG A 875 69.83 -30.59 27.71
C ARG A 875 69.01 -29.69 28.64
N ASP A 876 67.96 -29.14 28.02
CA ASP A 876 66.68 -28.64 28.56
C ASP A 876 66.65 -27.21 29.10
N ARG A 877 65.63 -26.37 28.86
CA ARG A 877 64.44 -26.27 27.96
C ARG A 877 63.42 -25.44 28.77
N ARG A 878 63.22 -24.16 28.45
CA ARG A 878 61.95 -23.40 28.45
C ARG A 878 62.24 -21.88 28.34
N PRO A 879 61.60 -21.14 27.43
CA PRO A 879 61.78 -19.68 27.30
C PRO A 879 60.72 -18.89 28.10
N PRO A 880 61.10 -17.81 28.80
CA PRO A 880 60.17 -16.76 29.22
C PRO A 880 60.01 -15.68 28.13
N GLN A 881 58.86 -15.00 28.13
CA GLN A 881 58.51 -13.92 27.20
C GLN A 881 58.98 -12.55 27.75
N GLY A 882 59.39 -11.62 26.88
CA GLY A 882 59.66 -10.24 27.29
C GLY A 882 60.06 -9.27 26.17
N ALA A 883 59.56 -8.04 26.28
CA ALA A 883 59.97 -6.80 25.59
C ALA A 883 59.69 -6.63 24.07
N ARG A 884 58.71 -5.76 23.77
CA ARG A 884 58.65 -4.95 22.53
C ARG A 884 59.15 -3.52 22.83
N PRO A 885 59.82 -2.82 21.88
CA PRO A 885 60.14 -1.40 22.01
C PRO A 885 59.04 -0.45 21.49
N GLN A 886 59.28 0.86 21.63
CA GLN A 886 58.31 1.98 21.63
C GLN A 886 58.05 2.63 20.25
N PRO A 887 56.99 3.48 20.10
CA PRO A 887 56.63 4.15 18.85
C PRO A 887 56.95 5.66 18.80
N GLN A 888 57.06 6.25 17.60
CA GLN A 888 56.96 7.72 17.40
C GLN A 888 56.24 8.13 16.10
N ALA A 889 55.25 9.01 16.28
CA ALA A 889 54.76 10.11 15.43
C ALA A 889 54.44 9.96 13.92
N LEU A 890 53.17 10.25 13.59
CA LEU A 890 52.70 10.95 12.37
C LEU A 890 51.69 12.06 12.79
N PRO A 891 51.49 13.13 11.99
CA PRO A 891 50.87 14.38 12.46
C PRO A 891 49.34 14.50 12.28
N GLU A 892 48.81 15.66 12.69
CA GLU A 892 47.41 16.00 13.04
C GLU A 892 46.47 16.36 11.87
N GLY A 893 45.14 16.44 12.11
CA GLY A 893 44.18 16.97 11.13
C GLY A 893 42.66 16.88 11.42
N MET A 894 42.14 17.65 12.39
CA MET A 894 40.76 18.17 12.51
C MET A 894 39.49 17.26 12.60
N PHE A 895 39.18 16.86 13.85
CA PHE A 895 37.96 17.16 14.65
C PHE A 895 36.50 17.23 14.13
N GLY A 896 35.62 16.48 14.83
CA GLY A 896 34.41 17.02 15.50
C GLY A 896 33.12 16.18 15.40
N PRO A 897 32.18 16.19 16.39
CA PRO A 897 32.32 16.21 17.85
C PRO A 897 31.73 14.92 18.53
N PRO A 898 31.88 14.70 19.86
CA PRO A 898 31.68 13.38 20.49
C PRO A 898 30.35 13.14 21.23
N VAL A 899 30.00 11.86 21.43
CA VAL A 899 28.98 11.38 22.39
C VAL A 899 29.64 10.37 23.36
N PRO A 900 29.55 10.53 24.69
CA PRO A 900 30.19 9.61 25.65
C PRO A 900 29.40 8.30 25.86
N PRO A 901 30.06 7.13 25.98
CA PRO A 901 29.43 5.86 26.34
C PRO A 901 29.70 5.48 27.80
N GLU A 902 28.89 4.61 28.43
CA GLU A 902 29.40 3.72 29.49
C GLU A 902 28.59 2.42 29.76
N LEU A 903 29.35 1.32 29.76
CA LEU A 903 29.27 0.06 30.53
C LEU A 903 28.04 -0.87 30.56
N LEU A 904 28.31 -2.09 30.05
CA LEU A 904 27.60 -3.35 30.31
C LEU A 904 28.10 -4.04 31.58
N ARG A 905 27.19 -4.52 32.46
CA ARG A 905 27.07 -5.90 33.04
C ARG A 905 26.35 -5.89 34.41
N GLY A 906 25.47 -6.88 34.64
CA GLY A 906 24.79 -7.13 35.93
C GLY A 906 25.67 -7.89 36.96
N PRO A 907 25.14 -8.36 38.12
CA PRO A 907 23.99 -9.29 38.17
C PRO A 907 23.00 -9.13 39.37
N ARG A 908 22.23 -10.20 39.65
CA ARG A 908 21.15 -10.41 40.67
C ARG A 908 21.68 -10.55 42.15
N PRO A 909 20.86 -10.91 43.18
CA PRO A 909 19.68 -10.28 43.78
C PRO A 909 19.75 -10.21 45.35
N GLN A 910 18.62 -9.85 46.00
CA GLN A 910 18.21 -10.09 47.43
C GLN A 910 18.18 -8.90 48.44
N HIS A 911 16.96 -8.65 48.93
CA HIS A 911 16.50 -8.48 50.34
C HIS A 911 17.17 -7.54 51.37
N HIS A 912 16.30 -6.71 51.98
CA HIS A 912 16.36 -6.14 53.36
C HIS A 912 17.50 -5.13 53.67
N ALA A 913 17.32 -4.07 54.48
CA ALA A 913 16.13 -3.41 55.02
C ALA A 913 16.45 -1.93 55.45
N LYS A 914 15.38 -1.16 55.71
CA LYS A 914 15.18 0.03 56.60
C LYS A 914 16.27 0.39 57.65
N PRO A 915 16.23 1.58 58.31
CA PRO A 915 15.38 2.81 58.14
C PRO A 915 16.26 4.11 58.04
N ASN A 916 15.84 5.40 58.11
CA ASN A 916 14.83 6.04 58.98
C ASN A 916 14.62 7.56 58.70
N HIS A 917 13.42 8.07 59.01
CA HIS A 917 13.07 9.47 59.40
C HIS A 917 13.29 10.67 58.44
N GLN A 918 12.49 11.77 58.44
CA GLN A 918 11.29 12.16 59.23
C GLN A 918 10.47 13.30 58.54
N GLY A 919 9.21 13.55 58.96
CA GLY A 919 8.46 14.81 58.73
C GLY A 919 7.44 14.82 57.57
N ARG A 920 6.16 14.41 57.65
CA ARG A 920 5.06 14.52 58.64
C ARG A 920 4.11 15.72 58.38
N THR A 921 2.88 15.45 57.96
CA THR A 921 1.63 16.04 58.51
C THR A 921 0.42 15.13 58.16
N GLN A 922 -0.73 15.33 58.81
CA GLN A 922 -1.72 14.28 59.10
C GLN A 922 -3.11 14.56 58.50
N HIS A 923 -3.92 13.51 58.31
CA HIS A 923 -5.23 13.38 58.99
C HIS A 923 -5.76 11.93 59.00
N GLN A 924 -6.61 11.64 59.99
CA GLN A 924 -7.27 10.34 60.31
C GLN A 924 -8.62 10.22 59.56
N GLY A 925 -9.31 9.08 59.40
CA GLY A 925 -9.07 7.68 59.78
C GLY A 925 -10.41 6.94 60.05
N LYS A 926 -10.50 5.61 59.78
CA LYS A 926 -11.42 4.60 60.38
C LYS A 926 -11.26 3.24 59.65
N GLY A 927 -11.37 2.12 60.39
CA GLY A 927 -11.20 0.75 59.87
C GLY A 927 -12.30 -0.21 60.35
N PRO A 928 -11.94 -1.39 60.91
CA PRO A 928 -11.93 -2.72 60.24
C PRO A 928 -12.97 -3.71 60.90
N PRO A 929 -13.04 -5.07 60.69
CA PRO A 929 -12.01 -6.02 60.23
C PRO A 929 -12.49 -7.26 59.38
N GLN A 930 -11.61 -8.26 59.29
CA GLN A 930 -11.79 -9.64 58.80
C GLN A 930 -11.96 -10.63 59.96
N HIS A 931 -12.26 -11.93 59.73
CA HIS A 931 -11.64 -13.00 60.53
C HIS A 931 -11.64 -14.46 59.96
N ARG A 932 -10.44 -15.09 60.02
CA ARG A 932 -10.08 -16.47 60.44
C ARG A 932 -10.54 -17.75 59.67
N GLY A 933 -9.56 -18.62 59.41
CA GLY A 933 -9.72 -20.09 59.28
C GLY A 933 -9.62 -20.82 60.64
N PRO A 934 -9.42 -22.16 60.72
CA PRO A 934 -8.10 -22.77 60.43
C PRO A 934 -8.10 -24.25 59.89
N ARG A 935 -6.88 -24.82 59.80
CA ARG A 935 -6.46 -26.23 59.51
C ARG A 935 -6.29 -27.05 60.84
N PRO A 936 -6.09 -28.41 60.90
CA PRO A 936 -4.90 -29.13 60.37
C PRO A 936 -4.98 -30.67 60.03
N GLU A 937 -3.85 -31.24 59.54
CA GLU A 937 -3.24 -32.61 59.68
C GLU A 937 -4.08 -33.93 59.64
N GLY A 938 -3.60 -35.11 59.18
CA GLY A 938 -2.39 -35.53 58.43
C GLY A 938 -1.73 -36.85 58.91
N ARG A 939 -1.63 -37.93 58.08
CA ARG A 939 -0.54 -38.96 58.08
C ARG A 939 -0.65 -40.09 57.01
N GLN A 940 0.54 -40.58 56.64
CA GLN A 940 1.03 -41.80 55.92
C GLN A 940 0.17 -43.09 55.88
N ASP A 941 0.34 -44.07 54.98
CA ASP A 941 1.59 -44.63 54.37
C ASP A 941 1.38 -45.45 53.06
N GLY A 942 2.46 -45.85 52.35
CA GLY A 942 2.54 -47.24 51.80
C GLY A 942 2.44 -47.60 50.28
N ARG A 943 3.47 -47.28 49.48
CA ARG A 943 4.17 -48.15 48.45
C ARG A 943 3.51 -48.82 47.20
N GLN A 944 4.23 -48.61 46.08
CA GLN A 944 4.77 -49.57 45.07
C GLN A 944 4.11 -49.82 43.68
N GLU A 945 4.88 -49.38 42.66
CA GLU A 945 5.34 -50.07 41.42
C GLU A 945 4.38 -50.57 40.32
N GLY A 946 4.80 -50.39 39.04
CA GLY A 946 4.23 -51.15 37.90
C GLY A 946 4.11 -50.43 36.53
N ARG A 947 5.22 -50.19 35.81
CA ARG A 947 5.28 -50.18 34.32
C ARG A 947 5.89 -51.54 33.89
N PRO A 948 5.71 -52.10 32.66
CA PRO A 948 5.93 -51.39 31.38
C PRO A 948 5.17 -51.86 30.09
N GLU A 949 5.42 -51.13 29.01
CA GLU A 949 5.61 -51.50 27.58
C GLU A 949 4.96 -52.75 26.92
N GLY A 950 4.04 -52.50 25.97
CA GLY A 950 4.14 -52.75 24.51
C GLY A 950 4.54 -54.11 23.89
N ARG A 951 3.73 -54.61 22.93
CA ARG A 951 4.18 -55.01 21.56
C ARG A 951 3.06 -55.33 20.55
N GLN A 952 3.46 -55.45 19.29
CA GLN A 952 2.70 -55.63 18.03
C GLN A 952 2.18 -57.06 17.74
N GLU A 953 1.37 -57.12 16.67
CA GLU A 953 1.18 -58.21 15.68
C GLU A 953 0.19 -59.36 15.93
N GLY A 954 -0.53 -59.74 14.85
CA GLY A 954 -1.41 -60.93 14.79
C GLY A 954 -2.64 -60.81 13.88
N ARG A 955 -2.49 -61.10 12.57
CA ARG A 955 -3.61 -61.50 11.67
C ARG A 955 -3.88 -63.01 11.81
N PRO A 956 -5.08 -63.52 11.46
CA PRO A 956 -5.26 -64.18 10.15
C PRO A 956 -6.63 -63.94 9.48
N GLU A 957 -6.84 -64.58 8.32
CA GLU A 957 -7.93 -64.39 7.34
C GLU A 957 -9.11 -65.37 7.52
N ALA A 958 -10.29 -65.04 6.94
CA ALA A 958 -11.14 -65.97 6.16
C ALA A 958 -12.32 -65.25 5.44
N ARG A 959 -12.75 -65.76 4.27
CA ARG A 959 -13.98 -65.37 3.53
C ARG A 959 -15.13 -66.38 3.77
N PRO A 960 -16.34 -66.16 3.20
CA PRO A 960 -16.72 -66.95 2.01
C PRO A 960 -17.43 -66.16 0.88
N GLU A 961 -17.80 -66.85 -0.22
CA GLU A 961 -18.29 -66.31 -1.52
C GLU A 961 -19.72 -66.76 -1.93
N GLY A 962 -20.27 -66.15 -3.00
CA GLY A 962 -21.36 -66.65 -3.88
C GLY A 962 -22.03 -65.49 -4.65
N ARG A 963 -21.79 -65.20 -5.95
CA ARG A 963 -22.15 -65.90 -7.23
C ARG A 963 -23.67 -66.01 -7.46
N HIS A 964 -24.26 -65.57 -8.57
CA HIS A 964 -24.08 -65.93 -10.01
C HIS A 964 -24.79 -64.87 -10.91
N ASP A 965 -24.78 -64.84 -12.26
CA ASP A 965 -23.79 -65.17 -13.32
C ASP A 965 -24.35 -64.65 -14.68
N HIS A 966 -23.47 -64.37 -15.66
CA HIS A 966 -23.62 -64.65 -17.11
C HIS A 966 -22.73 -63.77 -18.03
N ARG A 967 -22.31 -64.39 -19.14
CA ARG A 967 -21.25 -64.07 -20.11
C ARG A 967 -21.47 -65.01 -21.33
N PRO A 968 -20.62 -65.11 -22.40
CA PRO A 968 -19.42 -64.34 -22.78
C PRO A 968 -19.27 -64.02 -24.30
N ARG A 969 -18.06 -63.53 -24.68
CA ARG A 969 -17.24 -63.76 -25.91
C ARG A 969 -17.03 -62.53 -26.83
N GLN A 970 -15.86 -62.28 -27.43
CA GLN A 970 -14.48 -62.81 -27.26
C GLN A 970 -13.41 -61.85 -27.84
N ASP A 971 -12.24 -61.80 -27.18
CA ASP A 971 -10.83 -61.65 -27.64
C ASP A 971 -10.39 -60.72 -28.81
N GLY A 972 -9.39 -59.84 -28.57
CA GLY A 972 -8.60 -59.14 -29.61
C GLY A 972 -7.67 -58.01 -29.09
N PRO A 973 -6.38 -57.88 -29.50
CA PRO A 973 -5.36 -57.10 -28.77
C PRO A 973 -5.08 -55.65 -29.25
N PRO A 974 -4.36 -54.81 -28.48
CA PRO A 974 -4.26 -53.36 -28.71
C PRO A 974 -3.12 -52.91 -29.65
N ARG A 975 -3.31 -51.77 -30.32
CA ARG A 975 -2.26 -50.99 -31.02
C ARG A 975 -2.36 -49.50 -30.67
N GLY A 976 -1.21 -48.83 -30.64
CA GLY A 976 -1.02 -47.52 -29.98
C GLY A 976 -1.58 -46.28 -30.71
N PRO A 977 -1.40 -45.09 -30.10
CA PRO A 977 -2.03 -43.85 -30.54
C PRO A 977 -1.39 -43.23 -31.79
N ARG A 978 -2.24 -42.64 -32.63
CA ARG A 978 -1.87 -41.70 -33.72
C ARG A 978 -2.51 -40.32 -33.44
N PRO A 979 -1.98 -39.22 -34.00
CA PRO A 979 -2.11 -37.89 -33.40
C PRO A 979 -3.43 -37.18 -33.73
N HIS A 980 -3.90 -36.35 -32.80
CA HIS A 980 -5.03 -35.44 -32.99
C HIS A 980 -4.64 -34.19 -33.80
N GLN A 981 -5.55 -33.76 -34.68
CA GLN A 981 -5.50 -32.48 -35.39
C GLN A 981 -5.98 -31.32 -34.50
N PRO A 982 -5.53 -30.08 -34.76
CA PRO A 982 -5.98 -28.89 -34.01
C PRO A 982 -7.40 -28.42 -34.40
N PRO A 983 -8.15 -27.79 -33.48
CA PRO A 983 -9.52 -27.33 -33.72
C PRO A 983 -9.62 -26.05 -34.56
N ARG A 984 -10.79 -25.82 -35.18
CA ARG A 984 -11.10 -24.68 -36.06
C ARG A 984 -11.46 -23.41 -35.29
N LYS A 985 -11.17 -22.24 -35.88
CA LYS A 985 -11.60 -20.91 -35.39
C LYS A 985 -13.11 -20.67 -35.63
N PRO A 986 -13.79 -19.87 -34.79
CA PRO A 986 -15.15 -19.38 -35.02
C PRO A 986 -15.18 -18.19 -36.03
N PRO A 987 -16.36 -17.85 -36.60
CA PRO A 987 -16.50 -16.82 -37.64
C PRO A 987 -16.70 -15.40 -37.07
N GLU A 988 -16.29 -14.39 -37.84
CA GLU A 988 -16.48 -12.96 -37.52
C GLU A 988 -17.89 -12.43 -37.90
N PRO A 989 -18.44 -11.45 -37.16
CA PRO A 989 -19.75 -10.86 -37.46
C PRO A 989 -19.68 -9.84 -38.62
N ARG A 990 -20.65 -9.92 -39.53
CA ARG A 990 -20.80 -8.96 -40.64
C ARG A 990 -21.49 -7.68 -40.18
N ILE A 991 -20.91 -6.52 -40.52
CA ILE A 991 -21.50 -5.19 -40.26
C ILE A 991 -22.49 -4.83 -41.39
N ASN A 992 -23.65 -4.29 -41.01
CA ASN A 992 -24.67 -3.83 -41.95
C ASN A 992 -24.23 -2.50 -42.63
N PRO A 993 -24.12 -2.43 -43.98
CA PRO A 993 -23.59 -1.25 -44.68
C PRO A 993 -24.48 0.00 -44.59
N ASP A 994 -25.77 -0.13 -44.31
CA ASP A 994 -26.73 1.00 -44.25
C ASP A 994 -26.90 1.60 -42.84
N SER A 995 -25.99 1.28 -41.92
CA SER A 995 -25.95 1.89 -40.58
C SER A 995 -25.55 3.38 -40.64
N PRO A 996 -26.25 4.30 -39.95
CA PRO A 996 -25.86 5.71 -39.86
C PRO A 996 -24.41 5.93 -39.36
N PHE A 997 -23.90 5.00 -38.56
CA PHE A 997 -22.53 5.03 -38.04
C PHE A 997 -21.45 4.71 -39.11
N ALA A 998 -21.80 3.96 -40.17
CA ALA A 998 -20.87 3.66 -41.26
C ALA A 998 -20.61 4.87 -42.18
N ILE A 999 -21.59 5.76 -42.31
CA ILE A 999 -21.48 7.01 -43.10
C ILE A 999 -20.58 8.02 -42.37
N LEU A 1000 -20.72 8.14 -41.05
CA LEU A 1000 -19.85 8.97 -40.21
C LEU A 1000 -18.37 8.55 -40.24
N ALA A 1001 -18.07 7.26 -40.38
CA ALA A 1001 -16.71 6.76 -40.52
C ALA A 1001 -16.04 7.16 -41.86
N LYS A 1002 -16.82 7.29 -42.94
CA LYS A 1002 -16.30 7.71 -44.26
C LYS A 1002 -16.06 9.22 -44.40
N LEU A 1003 -16.59 10.04 -43.50
CA LEU A 1003 -16.41 11.50 -43.51
C LEU A 1003 -15.20 12.00 -42.69
N LYS A 1004 -14.46 11.11 -42.01
CA LYS A 1004 -13.24 11.44 -41.24
C LYS A 1004 -11.92 11.05 -41.93
N LEU A 1005 -11.97 10.67 -43.20
CA LEU A 1005 -10.80 10.31 -44.03
C LEU A 1005 -10.80 11.11 -45.36
N ARG A 1006 -11.05 12.41 -45.26
CA ARG A 1006 -10.74 13.46 -46.24
C ARG A 1006 -10.21 14.67 -45.50
#